data_AF-A0A0P7AUM4-F1
#
_entry.id   AF-A0A0P7AUM4-F1
#
_cell.length_a   1.000
_cell.length_b   1.000
_cell.length_c   1.000
_cell.angle_alpha   90.00
_cell.angle_beta   90.00
_cell.angle_gamma   90.00
#
_symmetry.space_group_name_H-M   'P 1'
#
loop_
_entity.id
_entity.type
_entity.pdbx_description
1 polymer ?
#
loop_
_entity_poly.entity_id
_entity_poly.type
_entity_poly.pdbx_seq_one_letter_code
_entity_poly.pdbx_strand_id
1 'polypeptide(L)'
;MRFSMLSFAVVHLGGSVSALPSYRGDPSTHELADGYWEDDAPPSHYPRSNAPGKKFHIKEVQNDNYQGPGVPVEMARAFAKYNKPPPPSINKALKAQSSPSRKKVKTNKKVGTVVTYPTEYYDSQYVVPVQIGTPPQLTYLNLDTGSADLWTFSVDTYQPDAAGHILYLPAKSTTSKLLPGLNWTLEYGDGSGASGIAYQDKVQVGNTAVNVQTVQSAVEVSASIAEDTFSSGIMGMAFSTINMVRPTQQQTYLENIQSTLAQPIMTANLKKGLPGTYNFGYIDKSEYTGSLYFQRIQANSPFWEITLSGFQVGKNSFQRFSWPAIVDTGTTLLLAPQRIVNYYYARVKGAALDPDWGVMTYPCSSKLPDFYFGIGPYRGKVPGFYMNYGPIGGGMCYGGLQTSDGMGFAILGDILLKAQFVVFDIQARTLGRREMSDQPPLKLSFANLQALDRLHNPSLKMSDNVLVLGAGELGLSMLEALARHLRRSNTRISVLMRQATLDSAAPDKKKLTQRIRSLGVGFEAADVVGAPVPELAAIFAQFDTVVSCNGMGLPPGTQLKLLEVVLEAKVKRFFPWQFGMDYDLIGEGSSQDLFDEQLEVRRGLRAHPQLDWVIMSTGLFMSFLFLADFGVVDLARRTVRALGSWENRITLTTPEDIGRVTADVVLDPRDIRGQVAYTAGDTISYAALADLLDGHFQTEFRRELWDAEELRRQMAEDPNTMVKYRDTFAQGRGVAWDKEKTVNFQRGIAVTDVKTYLEGMQVKLGE
;
A
#
# COMPACT_ATOMS: atom_id res chain seq x y z
N MET A 1 5.13 -18.80 39.23
CA MET A 1 4.21 -18.59 38.08
C MET A 1 4.97 -17.82 36.99
N ARG A 2 4.72 -18.10 35.71
CA ARG A 2 5.52 -17.63 34.56
C ARG A 2 4.56 -17.00 33.53
N PHE A 3 5.01 -15.99 32.78
CA PHE A 3 4.16 -15.15 31.92
C PHE A 3 4.87 -14.86 30.60
N SER A 4 4.15 -14.86 29.47
CA SER A 4 4.66 -14.29 28.21
C SER A 4 4.61 -12.77 28.22
N MET A 5 5.18 -12.11 27.20
CA MET A 5 5.16 -10.65 27.10
C MET A 5 4.63 -10.18 25.74
N LEU A 6 3.96 -9.04 25.75
CA LEU A 6 3.49 -8.32 24.58
C LEU A 6 4.06 -6.90 24.63
N SER A 7 4.46 -6.35 23.48
CA SER A 7 5.14 -5.05 23.42
C SER A 7 4.49 -4.07 22.46
N PHE A 8 4.52 -2.79 22.81
CA PHE A 8 4.00 -1.68 22.00
C PHE A 8 5.05 -0.59 21.78
N ALA A 9 5.03 0.04 20.60
CA ALA A 9 5.72 1.29 20.32
C ALA A 9 4.96 2.17 19.32
N VAL A 10 5.35 3.45 19.25
CA VAL A 10 4.79 4.47 18.35
C VAL A 10 5.34 4.28 16.94
N VAL A 11 4.47 4.29 15.92
CA VAL A 11 4.88 4.17 14.51
C VAL A 11 5.48 5.49 13.98
N HIS A 12 6.39 5.42 13.01
CA HIS A 12 7.14 6.56 12.50
C HIS A 12 6.25 7.59 11.78
N LEU A 13 6.24 8.83 12.27
CA LEU A 13 5.68 9.99 11.59
C LEU A 13 6.83 10.95 11.22
N GLY A 14 7.28 10.93 9.97
CA GLY A 14 8.29 11.89 9.45
C GLY A 14 7.64 13.21 9.02
N GLY A 15 8.34 14.35 9.00
CA GLY A 15 9.72 14.64 9.39
C GLY A 15 9.92 16.16 9.50
N SER A 16 11.14 16.65 9.78
CA SER A 16 11.40 18.09 9.90
C SER A 16 12.84 18.46 9.57
N VAL A 17 13.03 19.60 8.89
CA VAL A 17 14.33 20.29 8.74
C VAL A 17 14.22 21.68 9.39
N SER A 18 15.28 22.10 10.08
CA SER A 18 15.32 23.33 10.88
C SER A 18 15.99 24.49 10.16
N ALA A 19 15.47 25.70 10.37
CA ALA A 19 16.17 26.95 10.10
C ALA A 19 16.78 27.57 11.38
N LEU A 20 17.81 28.38 11.17
CA LEU A 20 18.77 28.96 12.13
C LEU A 20 18.14 29.82 13.25
N PRO A 21 18.83 29.94 14.41
CA PRO A 21 18.72 31.08 15.30
C PRO A 21 19.92 32.05 15.16
N SER A 22 19.63 33.35 15.27
CA SER A 22 20.59 34.44 15.33
C SER A 22 21.33 34.53 16.67
N TYR A 23 22.58 34.99 16.67
CA TYR A 23 23.17 35.70 17.81
C TYR A 23 24.16 36.80 17.35
N ARG A 24 24.27 37.88 18.13
CA ARG A 24 25.21 39.00 17.88
C ARG A 24 26.55 38.74 18.58
N GLY A 25 27.65 39.15 17.95
CA GLY A 25 28.99 39.25 18.53
C GLY A 25 29.92 39.94 17.54
N ASP A 26 30.47 41.09 17.93
CA ASP A 26 31.25 42.01 17.08
C ASP A 26 32.80 41.79 17.29
N PRO A 27 33.74 42.60 16.78
CA PRO A 27 34.62 42.18 15.67
C PRO A 27 36.12 42.14 16.04
N SER A 28 36.96 41.46 15.24
CA SER A 28 38.36 41.90 14.96
C SER A 28 39.15 41.03 13.97
N THR A 29 39.69 41.70 12.93
CA THR A 29 41.06 41.59 12.35
C THR A 29 41.62 40.34 11.63
N HIS A 30 42.15 40.60 10.42
CA HIS A 30 43.39 40.07 9.78
C HIS A 30 43.52 38.55 9.48
N GLU A 31 44.17 38.04 8.41
CA GLU A 31 44.60 38.53 7.07
C GLU A 31 45.19 37.33 6.26
N LEU A 32 45.13 37.33 4.91
CA LEU A 32 46.03 36.60 3.95
C LEU A 32 46.09 35.04 4.03
N ALA A 33 46.67 34.26 3.09
CA ALA A 33 46.76 34.27 1.61
C ALA A 33 47.34 32.90 1.13
N ASP A 34 47.10 32.50 -0.14
CA ASP A 34 47.83 31.49 -0.98
C ASP A 34 48.01 30.03 -0.47
N GLY A 35 48.27 28.97 -1.26
CA GLY A 35 48.30 28.76 -2.72
C GLY A 35 48.90 27.38 -3.12
N TYR A 36 48.48 26.81 -4.26
CA TYR A 36 49.12 25.76 -5.12
C TYR A 36 49.53 24.35 -4.58
N TRP A 37 49.16 23.27 -5.31
CA TRP A 37 50.02 22.48 -6.25
C TRP A 37 49.32 21.19 -6.77
N GLU A 38 49.86 20.60 -7.85
CA GLU A 38 49.23 19.57 -8.71
C GLU A 38 49.81 18.13 -8.54
N ASP A 39 49.10 17.17 -9.16
CA ASP A 39 49.55 15.94 -9.86
C ASP A 39 49.81 14.55 -9.20
N ASP A 40 49.54 13.57 -10.08
CA ASP A 40 49.91 12.14 -10.20
C ASP A 40 49.17 11.00 -9.42
N ALA A 41 49.15 9.82 -10.08
CA ALA A 41 48.19 8.72 -9.86
C ALA A 41 48.84 7.30 -9.63
N PRO A 42 48.21 6.16 -10.01
CA PRO A 42 47.76 5.04 -9.16
C PRO A 42 48.81 3.86 -9.03
N PRO A 43 48.57 2.64 -8.45
CA PRO A 43 47.28 1.97 -8.18
C PRO A 43 47.13 0.98 -6.98
N SER A 44 45.90 0.43 -6.89
CA SER A 44 45.50 -0.88 -6.32
C SER A 44 45.33 -1.05 -4.79
N HIS A 45 44.08 -1.30 -4.37
CA HIS A 45 43.65 -2.50 -3.63
C HIS A 45 42.13 -2.47 -3.39
N TYR A 46 41.41 -3.57 -3.69
CA TYR A 46 40.01 -3.74 -3.27
C TYR A 46 39.92 -3.86 -1.74
N PRO A 47 38.91 -3.23 -1.11
CA PRO A 47 37.94 -4.07 -0.42
C PRO A 47 36.47 -3.59 -0.47
N ARG A 48 35.59 -4.58 -0.65
CA ARG A 48 34.27 -4.76 0.01
C ARG A 48 33.30 -3.57 0.11
N SER A 49 32.23 -3.70 -0.67
CA SER A 49 30.82 -3.49 -0.28
C SER A 49 30.54 -2.83 1.08
N ASN A 50 29.88 -1.67 1.04
CA ASN A 50 28.82 -1.30 2.00
C ASN A 50 27.95 -0.19 1.40
N ALA A 51 26.90 -0.57 0.68
CA ALA A 51 25.84 0.34 0.29
C ALA A 51 24.79 0.42 1.41
N PRO A 52 24.42 1.62 1.89
CA PRO A 52 23.15 1.85 2.57
C PRO A 52 22.15 2.35 1.52
N GLY A 53 21.34 1.44 0.99
CA GLY A 53 20.29 1.79 0.03
C GLY A 53 19.23 2.70 0.67
N LYS A 54 18.87 3.79 -0.02
CA LYS A 54 17.76 4.67 0.38
C LYS A 54 16.45 4.13 -0.20
N LYS A 55 15.58 3.57 0.66
CA LYS A 55 14.18 3.24 0.33
C LYS A 55 13.26 4.43 0.68
N PHE A 56 12.18 4.64 -0.07
CA PHE A 56 10.97 5.34 0.41
C PHE A 56 9.68 4.62 -0.06
N HIS A 57 8.48 5.07 0.38
CA HIS A 57 7.12 4.63 -0.04
C HIS A 57 6.08 5.83 -0.01
N ILE A 58 4.90 5.74 -0.68
CA ILE A 58 3.62 6.44 -0.38
C ILE A 58 2.51 5.37 -0.22
N LYS A 59 1.43 5.44 -1.02
CA LYS A 59 0.27 4.56 -1.10
C LYS A 59 -0.66 4.93 -2.27
N GLU A 60 -1.62 4.04 -2.51
CA GLU A 60 -2.57 3.96 -3.63
C GLU A 60 -4.05 4.26 -3.23
N VAL A 61 -4.98 4.12 -4.20
CA VAL A 61 -6.37 4.60 -4.36
C VAL A 61 -7.14 3.68 -5.36
N GLN A 62 -8.48 3.53 -5.44
CA GLN A 62 -9.64 3.45 -4.51
C GLN A 62 -10.94 3.29 -5.38
N ASN A 63 -12.05 2.75 -4.84
CA ASN A 63 -13.28 2.38 -5.57
C ASN A 63 -14.59 2.65 -4.80
N ASP A 64 -15.35 3.68 -5.17
CA ASP A 64 -16.38 4.28 -4.30
C ASP A 64 -17.74 3.53 -4.18
N ASN A 65 -17.79 2.20 -4.44
CA ASN A 65 -19.06 1.42 -4.48
C ASN A 65 -19.09 0.16 -3.59
N TYR A 66 -18.09 -0.09 -2.73
CA TYR A 66 -18.10 -1.28 -1.86
C TYR A 66 -19.07 -1.15 -0.67
N GLN A 67 -20.01 -2.10 -0.56
CA GLN A 67 -20.84 -2.29 0.63
C GLN A 67 -20.30 -3.46 1.45
N GLY A 68 -19.47 -3.15 2.46
CA GLY A 68 -19.05 -4.12 3.48
C GLY A 68 -20.13 -4.33 4.56
N PRO A 69 -20.00 -5.37 5.40
CA PRO A 69 -20.95 -5.66 6.45
C PRO A 69 -21.10 -4.49 7.44
N GLY A 70 -22.34 -4.21 7.84
CA GLY A 70 -22.65 -3.12 8.76
C GLY A 70 -22.08 -3.34 10.16
N VAL A 71 -21.86 -2.26 10.91
CA VAL A 71 -21.26 -2.32 12.26
C VAL A 71 -22.05 -3.11 13.32
N PRO A 72 -23.37 -3.39 13.23
CA PRO A 72 -23.98 -4.39 14.11
C PRO A 72 -23.36 -5.78 13.94
N VAL A 73 -22.91 -6.14 12.73
CA VAL A 73 -22.24 -7.42 12.46
C VAL A 73 -20.86 -7.45 13.13
N GLU A 74 -20.06 -6.39 12.98
CA GLU A 74 -18.75 -6.29 13.65
C GLU A 74 -18.86 -6.20 15.18
N MET A 75 -19.92 -5.57 15.70
CA MET A 75 -20.20 -5.54 17.14
C MET A 75 -20.72 -6.88 17.66
N ALA A 76 -21.50 -7.63 16.88
CA ALA A 76 -21.91 -9.00 17.20
C ALA A 76 -20.71 -9.98 17.16
N ARG A 77 -19.92 -9.97 16.06
CA ARG A 77 -18.68 -10.76 15.86
C ARG A 77 -17.80 -10.80 17.09
N ALA A 78 -17.67 -9.65 17.74
CA ALA A 78 -16.92 -9.55 18.96
C ALA A 78 -17.63 -10.19 20.17
N PHE A 79 -18.90 -9.88 20.41
CA PHE A 79 -19.59 -10.18 21.67
C PHE A 79 -19.71 -11.68 21.96
N ALA A 80 -20.04 -12.50 20.96
CA ALA A 80 -20.11 -13.96 21.15
C ALA A 80 -18.81 -14.74 20.85
N LYS A 81 -17.70 -14.09 20.43
CA LYS A 81 -16.33 -14.71 20.34
C LYS A 81 -15.85 -15.32 21.68
N TYR A 82 -16.54 -15.06 22.81
CA TYR A 82 -16.11 -15.45 24.16
C TYR A 82 -17.19 -16.12 25.04
N ASN A 83 -18.39 -16.30 24.51
CA ASN A 83 -19.45 -17.15 25.06
C ASN A 83 -19.74 -16.91 26.57
N LYS A 84 -20.34 -15.76 26.94
CA LYS A 84 -20.58 -15.30 28.33
C LYS A 84 -22.06 -14.91 28.63
N PRO A 85 -22.71 -15.54 29.62
CA PRO A 85 -23.94 -15.05 30.24
C PRO A 85 -23.70 -14.34 31.61
N PRO A 86 -24.67 -13.56 32.13
CA PRO A 86 -24.53 -12.74 33.36
C PRO A 86 -24.49 -13.55 34.68
N PRO A 87 -24.03 -12.94 35.81
CA PRO A 87 -23.69 -13.64 37.07
C PRO A 87 -24.92 -13.89 37.98
N PRO A 88 -24.84 -14.65 39.11
CA PRO A 88 -23.63 -15.04 39.87
C PRO A 88 -23.53 -16.49 40.45
N SER A 89 -22.31 -16.83 40.92
CA SER A 89 -21.93 -17.85 41.93
C SER A 89 -21.52 -19.27 41.49
N ILE A 90 -20.70 -19.91 42.36
CA ILE A 90 -20.27 -21.34 42.39
C ILE A 90 -19.21 -21.72 41.31
N ASN A 91 -17.92 -21.59 41.63
CA ASN A 91 -17.03 -22.59 42.25
C ASN A 91 -16.46 -23.65 41.26
N LYS A 92 -15.14 -23.72 41.01
CA LYS A 92 -14.05 -24.19 41.90
C LYS A 92 -13.85 -25.72 41.87
N ALA A 93 -13.39 -26.22 40.72
CA ALA A 93 -12.81 -27.54 40.45
C ALA A 93 -12.21 -27.47 39.03
N LEU A 94 -11.01 -27.96 38.66
CA LEU A 94 -9.97 -28.73 39.34
C LEU A 94 -8.58 -28.37 38.76
N LYS A 95 -7.52 -28.60 39.54
CA LYS A 95 -6.13 -28.70 39.04
C LYS A 95 -5.84 -30.16 38.68
N ALA A 96 -5.02 -30.43 37.65
CA ALA A 96 -3.78 -31.23 37.79
C ALA A 96 -3.19 -31.68 36.43
N GLN A 97 -1.88 -31.46 36.25
CA GLN A 97 -0.89 -32.38 35.64
C GLN A 97 -1.05 -32.77 34.15
N SER A 98 0.01 -33.07 33.37
CA SER A 98 1.47 -32.91 33.56
C SER A 98 2.19 -32.99 32.20
N SER A 99 3.37 -32.38 32.07
CA SER A 99 4.25 -32.54 30.89
C SER A 99 5.17 -33.77 31.03
N PRO A 100 5.73 -34.26 29.91
CA PRO A 100 7.19 -34.35 29.86
C PRO A 100 7.83 -33.82 28.56
N SER A 101 9.11 -33.45 28.67
CA SER A 101 9.93 -32.74 27.67
C SER A 101 10.71 -33.64 26.71
N ARG A 102 11.16 -33.15 25.53
CA ARG A 102 12.34 -33.71 24.83
C ARG A 102 13.17 -32.75 23.95
N LYS A 103 14.49 -32.86 24.16
CA LYS A 103 15.70 -32.64 23.31
C LYS A 103 15.74 -31.56 22.20
N LYS A 104 16.83 -30.78 22.20
CA LYS A 104 17.20 -29.80 21.16
C LYS A 104 17.87 -30.44 19.94
N VAL A 105 17.45 -30.05 18.74
CA VAL A 105 18.18 -30.19 17.47
C VAL A 105 18.94 -28.89 17.18
N LYS A 106 20.12 -28.95 16.56
CA LYS A 106 20.79 -27.76 16.01
C LYS A 106 20.05 -27.33 14.74
N THR A 107 19.30 -26.24 14.80
CA THR A 107 18.57 -25.69 13.64
C THR A 107 19.30 -24.48 13.05
N ASN A 108 19.45 -24.46 11.72
CA ASN A 108 19.61 -23.20 10.99
C ASN A 108 18.32 -22.40 11.20
N LYS A 109 18.36 -21.43 12.11
CA LYS A 109 17.14 -20.75 12.53
C LYS A 109 16.61 -19.83 11.41
N LYS A 110 15.31 -19.86 11.18
CA LYS A 110 14.63 -19.15 10.08
C LYS A 110 14.09 -17.78 10.52
N VAL A 111 13.94 -16.89 9.55
CA VAL A 111 13.14 -15.66 9.63
C VAL A 111 12.17 -15.63 8.46
N GLY A 112 11.06 -14.91 8.59
CA GLY A 112 10.10 -14.70 7.52
C GLY A 112 9.44 -13.33 7.62
N THR A 113 9.07 -12.79 6.47
CA THR A 113 8.25 -11.58 6.32
C THR A 113 7.15 -11.90 5.34
N VAL A 114 5.94 -11.44 5.63
CA VAL A 114 4.82 -11.46 4.69
C VAL A 114 4.13 -10.09 4.72
N VAL A 115 3.78 -9.59 3.54
CA VAL A 115 2.96 -8.37 3.41
C VAL A 115 1.52 -8.75 3.73
N THR A 116 0.82 -7.88 4.44
CA THR A 116 -0.61 -8.06 4.72
C THR A 116 -1.43 -6.92 4.12
N TYR A 117 -2.54 -7.27 3.49
CA TYR A 117 -3.32 -6.36 2.66
C TYR A 117 -4.66 -6.07 3.35
N PRO A 118 -5.00 -4.80 3.64
CA PRO A 118 -6.30 -4.44 4.17
C PRO A 118 -7.40 -4.63 3.12
N THR A 119 -8.63 -4.87 3.54
CA THR A 119 -9.80 -4.54 2.72
C THR A 119 -9.78 -3.06 2.34
N GLU A 120 -10.31 -2.76 1.16
CA GLU A 120 -10.48 -1.40 0.70
C GLU A 120 -11.40 -0.58 1.66
N TYR A 121 -11.32 0.75 1.61
CA TYR A 121 -12.09 1.75 2.39
C TYR A 121 -11.86 1.77 3.90
N TYR A 122 -12.14 0.67 4.58
CA TYR A 122 -12.48 0.69 6.02
C TYR A 122 -11.49 -0.07 6.90
N ASP A 123 -10.55 -0.81 6.30
CA ASP A 123 -9.65 -1.75 6.99
C ASP A 123 -10.44 -2.75 7.88
N SER A 124 -11.52 -3.32 7.35
CA SER A 124 -12.38 -4.30 8.03
C SER A 124 -11.73 -5.67 8.23
N GLN A 125 -10.63 -5.96 7.54
CA GLN A 125 -9.74 -7.08 7.84
C GLN A 125 -8.42 -6.93 7.10
N TYR A 126 -7.43 -7.73 7.46
CA TYR A 126 -6.14 -7.84 6.78
C TYR A 126 -5.81 -9.30 6.43
N VAL A 127 -5.58 -9.58 5.14
CA VAL A 127 -5.22 -10.93 4.66
C VAL A 127 -3.73 -11.04 4.32
N VAL A 128 -3.18 -12.24 4.28
CA VAL A 128 -1.82 -12.52 3.77
C VAL A 128 -1.85 -13.61 2.71
N PRO A 129 -0.92 -13.59 1.73
CA PRO A 129 -0.69 -14.72 0.84
C PRO A 129 -0.11 -15.92 1.60
N VAL A 130 -0.76 -17.07 1.48
CA VAL A 130 -0.40 -18.36 2.08
C VAL A 130 -0.28 -19.41 0.98
N GLN A 131 0.77 -20.22 1.03
CA GLN A 131 1.00 -21.31 0.09
C GLN A 131 0.71 -22.66 0.75
N ILE A 132 -0.16 -23.47 0.16
CA ILE A 132 -0.54 -24.80 0.64
C ILE A 132 -0.21 -25.85 -0.42
N GLY A 133 0.45 -26.93 -0.05
CA GLY A 133 0.66 -28.10 -0.92
C GLY A 133 1.94 -28.13 -1.76
N THR A 134 2.04 -29.19 -2.57
CA THR A 134 3.16 -29.44 -3.50
C THR A 134 2.63 -29.99 -4.85
N PRO A 135 2.67 -29.21 -5.95
CA PRO A 135 3.18 -27.84 -6.06
C PRO A 135 2.37 -26.84 -5.20
N PRO A 136 2.98 -25.71 -4.78
CA PRO A 136 2.31 -24.73 -3.92
C PRO A 136 1.07 -24.13 -4.58
N GLN A 137 -0.03 -24.11 -3.84
CA GLN A 137 -1.29 -23.48 -4.19
C GLN A 137 -1.45 -22.22 -3.35
N LEU A 138 -1.66 -21.06 -3.99
CA LEU A 138 -1.83 -19.78 -3.31
C LEU A 138 -3.26 -19.65 -2.77
N THR A 139 -3.42 -19.13 -1.56
CA THR A 139 -4.69 -18.68 -0.97
C THR A 139 -4.43 -17.40 -0.14
N TYR A 140 -5.47 -16.64 0.17
CA TYR A 140 -5.38 -15.44 1.03
C TYR A 140 -6.17 -15.65 2.31
N LEU A 141 -5.50 -15.63 3.46
CA LEU A 141 -6.12 -15.89 4.76
C LEU A 141 -5.95 -14.70 5.70
N ASN A 142 -6.96 -14.44 6.52
CA ASN A 142 -6.89 -13.49 7.64
C ASN A 142 -5.98 -14.08 8.75
N LEU A 143 -5.04 -13.29 9.28
CA LEU A 143 -4.22 -13.68 10.44
C LEU A 143 -4.91 -13.20 11.73
N ASP A 144 -5.53 -14.12 12.46
CA ASP A 144 -6.36 -13.80 13.63
C ASP A 144 -5.65 -14.18 14.95
N THR A 145 -5.09 -13.20 15.67
CA THR A 145 -4.50 -13.45 17.00
C THR A 145 -5.53 -13.75 18.11
N GLY A 146 -6.83 -13.72 17.81
CA GLY A 146 -7.93 -14.12 18.68
C GLY A 146 -8.52 -15.51 18.41
N SER A 147 -8.02 -16.31 17.45
CA SER A 147 -8.45 -17.71 17.23
C SER A 147 -7.27 -18.67 16.98
N ALA A 148 -7.53 -19.98 16.89
CA ALA A 148 -6.49 -21.03 16.83
C ALA A 148 -6.73 -22.11 15.77
N ASP A 149 -7.52 -21.81 14.74
CA ASP A 149 -7.88 -22.74 13.67
C ASP A 149 -7.31 -22.23 12.34
N LEU A 150 -6.83 -23.14 11.48
CA LEU A 150 -6.33 -22.82 10.14
C LEU A 150 -7.26 -23.48 9.14
N TRP A 151 -8.27 -22.73 8.70
CA TRP A 151 -9.27 -23.20 7.75
C TRP A 151 -9.25 -22.39 6.45
N THR A 152 -9.66 -23.03 5.37
CA THR A 152 -9.73 -22.44 4.03
C THR A 152 -10.94 -22.96 3.27
N PHE A 153 -11.47 -22.14 2.37
CA PHE A 153 -12.34 -22.60 1.29
C PHE A 153 -11.62 -23.64 0.42
N SER A 154 -12.37 -24.61 -0.10
CA SER A 154 -11.83 -25.76 -0.82
C SER A 154 -12.84 -26.32 -1.83
N VAL A 155 -12.45 -27.35 -2.58
CA VAL A 155 -13.40 -28.16 -3.37
C VAL A 155 -14.32 -29.06 -2.53
N ASP A 156 -14.09 -29.18 -1.22
CA ASP A 156 -15.03 -29.86 -0.31
C ASP A 156 -16.18 -28.92 0.13
N THR A 157 -16.06 -27.60 -0.10
CA THR A 157 -17.06 -26.60 0.30
C THR A 157 -18.29 -26.67 -0.60
N TYR A 158 -19.49 -26.46 -0.02
CA TYR A 158 -20.74 -26.34 -0.79
C TYR A 158 -20.58 -25.26 -1.88
N GLN A 159 -20.66 -25.68 -3.14
CA GLN A 159 -20.14 -24.88 -4.26
C GLN A 159 -20.82 -23.50 -4.47
N PRO A 160 -22.12 -23.31 -4.21
CA PRO A 160 -22.73 -21.97 -4.21
C PRO A 160 -22.05 -20.99 -3.24
N ASP A 161 -21.68 -21.46 -2.04
CA ASP A 161 -21.04 -20.64 -1.01
C ASP A 161 -19.54 -20.43 -1.26
N ALA A 162 -18.93 -21.32 -2.05
CA ALA A 162 -17.52 -21.24 -2.43
C ALA A 162 -17.23 -20.25 -3.58
N ALA A 163 -18.27 -19.67 -4.19
CA ALA A 163 -18.14 -18.76 -5.33
C ALA A 163 -17.27 -17.53 -4.99
N GLY A 164 -16.38 -17.15 -5.91
CA GLY A 164 -15.47 -15.99 -5.74
C GLY A 164 -14.23 -16.23 -4.87
N HIS A 165 -14.16 -17.34 -4.11
CA HIS A 165 -13.03 -17.66 -3.24
C HIS A 165 -11.91 -18.42 -3.97
N ILE A 166 -10.68 -18.36 -3.43
CA ILE A 166 -9.58 -19.20 -3.91
C ILE A 166 -9.61 -20.54 -3.16
N LEU A 167 -9.83 -21.62 -3.90
CA LEU A 167 -10.08 -22.94 -3.34
C LEU A 167 -8.78 -23.76 -3.20
N TYR A 168 -8.56 -24.33 -2.02
CA TYR A 168 -7.57 -25.39 -1.82
C TYR A 168 -8.00 -26.70 -2.53
N LEU A 169 -7.06 -27.29 -3.27
CA LEU A 169 -7.23 -28.48 -4.10
C LEU A 169 -6.37 -29.64 -3.56
N PRO A 170 -6.80 -30.36 -2.51
CA PRO A 170 -5.99 -31.41 -1.87
C PRO A 170 -5.52 -32.48 -2.86
N ALA A 171 -6.39 -32.92 -3.77
CA ALA A 171 -6.07 -33.93 -4.79
C ALA A 171 -5.00 -33.49 -5.82
N LYS A 172 -4.69 -32.18 -5.93
CA LYS A 172 -3.60 -31.67 -6.77
C LYS A 172 -2.28 -31.48 -6.01
N SER A 173 -2.24 -31.78 -4.72
CA SER A 173 -1.03 -31.69 -3.89
C SER A 173 -0.49 -33.08 -3.57
N THR A 174 0.73 -33.35 -4.02
CA THR A 174 1.49 -34.58 -3.76
C THR A 174 1.88 -34.76 -2.29
N THR A 175 1.76 -33.72 -1.47
CA THR A 175 2.01 -33.76 -0.02
C THR A 175 0.72 -33.78 0.82
N SER A 176 -0.45 -33.71 0.19
CA SER A 176 -1.74 -33.72 0.89
C SER A 176 -2.10 -35.11 1.40
N LYS A 177 -2.68 -35.17 2.59
CA LYS A 177 -3.22 -36.39 3.19
C LYS A 177 -4.45 -36.09 4.03
N LEU A 178 -5.60 -36.69 3.67
CA LEU A 178 -6.81 -36.64 4.50
C LEU A 178 -6.54 -37.20 5.91
N LEU A 179 -7.18 -36.63 6.93
CA LEU A 179 -7.21 -37.14 8.31
C LEU A 179 -8.59 -37.74 8.63
N PRO A 180 -8.82 -39.05 8.41
CA PRO A 180 -10.14 -39.64 8.57
C PRO A 180 -10.66 -39.51 10.01
N GLY A 181 -11.91 -39.06 10.14
CA GLY A 181 -12.57 -38.89 11.44
C GLY A 181 -12.13 -37.66 12.24
N LEU A 182 -11.34 -36.73 11.67
CA LEU A 182 -11.12 -35.41 12.25
C LEU A 182 -12.06 -34.38 11.60
N ASN A 183 -12.97 -33.85 12.42
CA ASN A 183 -13.93 -32.83 12.03
C ASN A 183 -13.73 -31.57 12.88
N TRP A 184 -14.30 -30.46 12.44
CA TRP A 184 -14.28 -29.19 13.18
C TRP A 184 -15.57 -28.39 12.93
N THR A 185 -15.90 -27.54 13.90
CA THR A 185 -17.01 -26.59 13.82
C THR A 185 -16.58 -25.32 14.54
N LEU A 186 -16.65 -24.18 13.84
CA LEU A 186 -16.44 -22.85 14.35
C LEU A 186 -17.77 -22.09 14.31
N GLU A 187 -18.08 -21.41 15.40
CA GLU A 187 -19.15 -20.42 15.50
C GLU A 187 -18.49 -19.13 15.99
N TYR A 188 -18.65 -18.05 15.21
CA TYR A 188 -18.14 -16.72 15.51
C TYR A 188 -19.21 -15.89 16.21
N GLY A 189 -18.84 -14.72 16.75
CA GLY A 189 -19.76 -13.96 17.61
C GLY A 189 -20.99 -13.36 16.93
N ASP A 190 -21.00 -13.26 15.60
CA ASP A 190 -22.16 -12.83 14.81
C ASP A 190 -23.14 -13.95 14.48
N GLY A 191 -22.90 -15.18 14.99
CA GLY A 191 -23.63 -16.36 14.55
C GLY A 191 -23.25 -16.82 13.14
N SER A 192 -22.22 -16.20 12.54
CA SER A 192 -21.55 -16.80 11.39
C SER A 192 -20.74 -18.01 11.85
N GLY A 193 -20.43 -18.93 10.95
CA GLY A 193 -19.77 -20.17 11.31
C GLY A 193 -19.28 -20.94 10.10
N ALA A 194 -18.38 -21.88 10.35
CA ALA A 194 -17.86 -22.78 9.34
C ALA A 194 -17.63 -24.17 9.94
N SER A 195 -17.85 -25.22 9.16
CA SER A 195 -17.65 -26.60 9.61
C SER A 195 -17.02 -27.44 8.49
N GLY A 196 -16.37 -28.54 8.86
CA GLY A 196 -15.83 -29.47 7.86
C GLY A 196 -14.84 -30.49 8.37
N ILE A 197 -13.93 -30.87 7.48
CA ILE A 197 -12.94 -31.96 7.63
C ILE A 197 -11.51 -31.43 7.68
N ALA A 198 -10.53 -32.30 7.93
CA ALA A 198 -9.12 -31.91 8.03
C ALA A 198 -8.18 -32.74 7.12
N TYR A 199 -7.17 -32.07 6.57
CA TYR A 199 -6.02 -32.66 5.86
C TYR A 199 -4.73 -32.30 6.60
N GLN A 200 -3.66 -33.08 6.38
CA GLN A 200 -2.29 -32.62 6.55
C GLN A 200 -1.74 -32.21 5.19
N ASP A 201 -1.06 -31.07 5.14
CA ASP A 201 -0.25 -30.68 3.99
C ASP A 201 0.90 -29.74 4.41
N LYS A 202 1.78 -29.41 3.47
CA LYS A 202 2.80 -28.38 3.62
C LYS A 202 2.16 -26.99 3.56
N VAL A 203 2.45 -26.12 4.52
CA VAL A 203 1.99 -24.73 4.55
C VAL A 203 3.18 -23.77 4.68
N GLN A 204 3.21 -22.73 3.85
CA GLN A 204 4.27 -21.72 3.78
C GLN A 204 3.68 -20.30 3.84
N VAL A 205 4.31 -19.44 4.64
CA VAL A 205 3.98 -18.02 4.82
C VAL A 205 5.30 -17.25 4.71
N GLY A 206 5.46 -16.45 3.65
CA GLY A 206 6.76 -15.87 3.30
C GLY A 206 7.87 -16.94 3.24
N ASN A 207 8.91 -16.76 4.07
CA ASN A 207 10.05 -17.69 4.17
C ASN A 207 9.92 -18.73 5.32
N THR A 208 8.84 -18.73 6.09
CA THR A 208 8.54 -19.77 7.09
C THR A 208 7.67 -20.86 6.47
N ALA A 209 7.91 -22.12 6.87
CA ALA A 209 7.14 -23.26 6.35
C ALA A 209 7.06 -24.39 7.38
N VAL A 210 5.90 -25.04 7.43
CA VAL A 210 5.59 -26.26 8.19
C VAL A 210 5.29 -27.35 7.16
N ASN A 211 6.04 -28.45 7.18
CA ASN A 211 5.87 -29.53 6.18
C ASN A 211 4.66 -30.43 6.43
N VAL A 212 4.13 -30.43 7.66
CA VAL A 212 2.97 -31.22 8.10
C VAL A 212 2.13 -30.33 9.01
N GLN A 213 1.37 -29.42 8.40
CA GLN A 213 0.39 -28.57 9.07
C GLN A 213 -0.99 -29.16 8.84
N THR A 214 -1.83 -29.16 9.88
CA THR A 214 -3.25 -29.50 9.69
C THR A 214 -3.98 -28.31 9.07
N VAL A 215 -4.64 -28.56 7.94
CA VAL A 215 -5.43 -27.62 7.15
C VAL A 215 -6.89 -28.07 7.21
N GLN A 216 -7.74 -27.19 7.70
CA GLN A 216 -9.17 -27.44 7.89
C GLN A 216 -9.92 -27.07 6.59
N SER A 217 -10.41 -28.09 5.88
CA SER A 217 -11.22 -27.94 4.68
C SER A 217 -12.64 -27.57 5.09
N ALA A 218 -13.12 -26.39 4.70
CA ALA A 218 -14.52 -26.01 4.92
C ALA A 218 -15.44 -26.85 4.01
N VAL A 219 -16.53 -27.35 4.59
CA VAL A 219 -17.62 -28.06 3.90
C VAL A 219 -18.86 -27.17 3.89
N GLU A 220 -19.20 -26.60 5.04
CA GLU A 220 -20.30 -25.64 5.21
C GLU A 220 -19.76 -24.31 5.74
N VAL A 221 -20.32 -23.19 5.28
CA VAL A 221 -20.08 -21.86 5.80
C VAL A 221 -21.41 -21.10 5.90
N SER A 222 -21.50 -20.15 6.82
CA SER A 222 -22.65 -19.22 6.89
C SER A 222 -22.61 -18.17 5.77
N ALA A 223 -23.78 -17.66 5.36
CA ALA A 223 -23.91 -16.68 4.28
C ALA A 223 -22.96 -15.46 4.39
N SER A 224 -22.79 -14.87 5.59
CA SER A 224 -21.90 -13.72 5.79
C SER A 224 -20.40 -14.01 5.65
N ILE A 225 -20.02 -15.29 5.58
CA ILE A 225 -18.67 -15.75 5.22
C ILE A 225 -18.60 -16.04 3.72
N ALA A 226 -19.66 -16.63 3.14
CA ALA A 226 -19.79 -16.85 1.70
C ALA A 226 -19.84 -15.54 0.87
N GLU A 227 -20.33 -14.46 1.46
CA GLU A 227 -20.38 -13.13 0.84
C GLU A 227 -19.01 -12.39 0.88
N ASP A 228 -18.11 -12.77 1.80
CA ASP A 228 -16.82 -12.08 2.03
C ASP A 228 -15.66 -12.67 1.20
N THR A 229 -15.80 -12.53 -0.13
CA THR A 229 -14.81 -13.03 -1.12
C THR A 229 -13.39 -12.44 -1.00
N PHE A 230 -13.15 -11.45 -0.12
CA PHE A 230 -11.81 -10.90 0.11
C PHE A 230 -10.88 -11.87 0.87
N SER A 231 -11.44 -12.74 1.71
CA SER A 231 -10.69 -13.71 2.51
C SER A 231 -11.12 -15.13 2.19
N SER A 232 -10.17 -15.98 1.79
CA SER A 232 -10.43 -17.40 1.53
C SER A 232 -10.31 -18.27 2.79
N GLY A 233 -10.23 -17.67 3.98
CA GLY A 233 -10.27 -18.36 5.28
C GLY A 233 -9.49 -17.64 6.39
N ILE A 234 -9.21 -18.34 7.48
CA ILE A 234 -8.50 -17.79 8.66
C ILE A 234 -7.30 -18.67 9.01
N MET A 235 -6.20 -18.02 9.42
CA MET A 235 -5.07 -18.67 10.08
C MET A 235 -4.93 -18.12 11.52
N GLY A 236 -5.45 -18.88 12.47
CA GLY A 236 -5.43 -18.55 13.90
C GLY A 236 -4.01 -18.52 14.51
N MET A 237 -3.72 -17.44 15.23
CA MET A 237 -2.45 -17.11 15.86
C MET A 237 -2.55 -16.95 17.40
N ALA A 238 -3.68 -17.33 18.00
CA ALA A 238 -3.82 -17.56 19.44
C ALA A 238 -3.18 -18.90 19.85
N PHE A 239 -3.45 -19.36 21.08
CA PHE A 239 -2.89 -20.61 21.61
C PHE A 239 -3.75 -21.83 21.24
N SER A 240 -3.11 -22.95 20.88
CA SER A 240 -3.78 -24.18 20.40
C SER A 240 -4.84 -24.76 21.34
N THR A 241 -4.83 -24.37 22.62
CA THR A 241 -5.84 -24.72 23.63
C THR A 241 -7.30 -24.44 23.22
N ILE A 242 -7.55 -23.51 22.30
CA ILE A 242 -8.90 -23.19 21.79
C ILE A 242 -9.16 -23.69 20.36
N ASN A 243 -8.24 -24.47 19.76
CA ASN A 243 -8.46 -25.09 18.45
C ASN A 243 -9.67 -26.04 18.46
N MET A 244 -10.51 -26.01 17.43
CA MET A 244 -11.80 -26.72 17.39
C MET A 244 -11.79 -28.09 16.74
N VAL A 245 -10.65 -28.60 16.23
CA VAL A 245 -10.59 -29.94 15.64
C VAL A 245 -10.84 -31.02 16.70
N ARG A 246 -11.71 -31.99 16.41
CA ARG A 246 -12.09 -33.11 17.29
C ARG A 246 -12.07 -34.44 16.51
N PRO A 247 -11.87 -35.59 17.18
CA PRO A 247 -11.62 -35.76 18.62
C PRO A 247 -10.20 -35.37 19.07
N THR A 248 -9.25 -35.18 18.15
CA THR A 248 -7.86 -34.81 18.48
C THR A 248 -7.59 -33.35 18.13
N GLN A 249 -7.43 -32.50 19.15
CA GLN A 249 -7.06 -31.08 18.99
C GLN A 249 -5.71 -30.91 18.28
N GLN A 250 -5.59 -29.86 17.46
CA GLN A 250 -4.43 -29.62 16.59
C GLN A 250 -3.62 -28.39 17.02
N GLN A 251 -2.37 -28.30 16.53
CA GLN A 251 -1.48 -27.17 16.81
C GLN A 251 -1.62 -26.06 15.76
N THR A 252 -1.49 -24.80 16.20
CA THR A 252 -1.48 -23.63 15.33
C THR A 252 -0.19 -23.56 14.50
N TYR A 253 -0.24 -22.85 13.38
CA TYR A 253 0.95 -22.59 12.55
C TYR A 253 2.07 -21.93 13.38
N LEU A 254 1.72 -20.98 14.26
CA LEU A 254 2.63 -20.25 15.12
C LEU A 254 3.40 -21.17 16.09
N GLU A 255 2.73 -22.13 16.71
CA GLU A 255 3.35 -23.12 17.59
C GLU A 255 4.24 -24.09 16.81
N ASN A 256 3.80 -24.53 15.62
CA ASN A 256 4.56 -25.42 14.75
C ASN A 256 5.88 -24.79 14.23
N ILE A 257 5.89 -23.51 13.86
CA ILE A 257 7.13 -22.83 13.43
C ILE A 257 8.04 -22.43 14.61
N GLN A 258 7.51 -22.28 15.83
CA GLN A 258 8.19 -21.64 16.96
C GLN A 258 9.64 -22.11 17.18
N SER A 259 9.86 -23.43 17.16
CA SER A 259 11.17 -24.04 17.42
C SER A 259 12.21 -23.81 16.30
N THR A 260 11.74 -23.42 15.12
CA THR A 260 12.57 -23.18 13.92
C THR A 260 12.99 -21.73 13.76
N LEU A 261 12.34 -20.78 14.47
CA LEU A 261 12.55 -19.34 14.32
C LEU A 261 13.86 -18.85 14.96
N ALA A 262 14.44 -17.78 14.39
CA ALA A 262 15.63 -17.08 14.91
C ALA A 262 15.41 -16.60 16.35
N GLN A 263 14.32 -15.88 16.55
CA GLN A 263 13.69 -15.57 17.84
C GLN A 263 12.24 -16.07 17.78
N PRO A 264 11.71 -16.77 18.79
CA PRO A 264 10.35 -17.29 18.77
C PRO A 264 9.34 -16.17 19.06
N ILE A 265 9.20 -15.26 18.10
CA ILE A 265 8.36 -14.05 18.15
C ILE A 265 7.67 -13.83 16.80
N MET A 266 6.54 -13.14 16.85
CA MET A 266 5.86 -12.54 15.69
C MET A 266 5.70 -11.03 15.93
N THR A 267 5.70 -10.22 14.88
CA THR A 267 5.32 -8.79 14.96
C THR A 267 4.20 -8.47 13.99
N ALA A 268 3.35 -7.51 14.35
CA ALA A 268 2.31 -6.96 13.49
C ALA A 268 2.51 -5.45 13.34
N ASN A 269 2.44 -4.98 12.09
CA ASN A 269 2.56 -3.58 11.70
C ASN A 269 1.47 -3.27 10.66
N LEU A 270 0.22 -3.26 11.12
CA LEU A 270 -0.95 -2.93 10.31
C LEU A 270 -0.98 -1.43 10.01
N LYS A 271 -1.57 -1.01 8.87
CA LYS A 271 -1.54 0.39 8.42
C LYS A 271 -2.88 0.77 7.78
N LYS A 272 -3.48 1.87 8.24
CA LYS A 272 -4.74 2.39 7.68
C LYS A 272 -4.62 2.65 6.18
N GLY A 273 -5.43 1.95 5.38
CA GLY A 273 -5.49 2.00 3.91
C GLY A 273 -4.15 1.75 3.25
N LEU A 274 -3.34 0.81 3.77
CA LEU A 274 -2.00 0.50 3.25
C LEU A 274 -1.63 -0.94 3.57
N PRO A 275 -0.87 -1.63 2.71
CA PRO A 275 -0.25 -2.89 3.10
C PRO A 275 0.64 -2.75 4.34
N GLY A 276 0.35 -3.59 5.33
CA GLY A 276 1.13 -3.77 6.54
C GLY A 276 2.16 -4.89 6.40
N THR A 277 2.80 -5.26 7.51
CA THR A 277 3.74 -6.39 7.58
C THR A 277 3.47 -7.27 8.79
N TYR A 278 3.60 -8.58 8.58
CA TYR A 278 3.84 -9.56 9.64
C TYR A 278 5.26 -10.11 9.51
N ASN A 279 6.02 -10.07 10.60
CA ASN A 279 7.36 -10.63 10.66
C ASN A 279 7.43 -11.80 11.65
N PHE A 280 8.16 -12.85 11.28
CA PHE A 280 8.40 -14.04 12.08
C PHE A 280 9.89 -14.20 12.30
N GLY A 281 10.33 -14.42 13.54
CA GLY A 281 11.74 -14.68 13.83
C GLY A 281 12.56 -13.47 14.28
N TYR A 282 12.08 -12.25 14.10
CA TYR A 282 12.84 -11.02 14.37
C TYR A 282 11.93 -9.81 14.61
N ILE A 283 12.54 -8.69 15.05
CA ILE A 283 11.89 -7.38 15.18
C ILE A 283 12.61 -6.44 14.21
N ASP A 284 11.91 -5.84 13.25
CA ASP A 284 12.49 -4.78 12.43
C ASP A 284 12.50 -3.46 13.23
N LYS A 285 13.67 -2.82 13.37
CA LYS A 285 13.79 -1.54 14.08
C LYS A 285 13.29 -0.34 13.26
N SER A 286 13.18 -0.47 11.94
CA SER A 286 12.67 0.56 11.05
C SER A 286 11.14 0.70 11.08
N GLU A 287 10.42 -0.33 11.53
CA GLU A 287 8.95 -0.35 11.59
C GLU A 287 8.38 0.48 12.77
N TYR A 288 9.21 0.94 13.72
CA TYR A 288 8.74 1.69 14.90
C TYR A 288 9.75 2.71 15.48
N THR A 289 9.22 3.73 16.15
CA THR A 289 9.97 4.78 16.84
C THR A 289 9.97 4.62 18.35
N GLY A 290 10.94 5.27 19.00
CA GLY A 290 11.11 5.18 20.45
C GLY A 290 11.51 3.77 20.92
N SER A 291 11.08 3.43 22.13
CA SER A 291 11.35 2.17 22.82
C SER A 291 10.11 1.29 22.89
N LEU A 292 10.28 -0.02 22.72
CA LEU A 292 9.24 -1.02 23.00
C LEU A 292 8.94 -1.07 24.50
N TYR A 293 7.66 -1.03 24.87
CA TYR A 293 7.21 -1.27 26.25
C TYR A 293 6.57 -2.65 26.38
N PHE A 294 7.25 -3.57 27.08
CA PHE A 294 6.77 -4.94 27.31
C PHE A 294 5.86 -5.01 28.55
N GLN A 295 4.66 -5.56 28.39
CA GLN A 295 3.78 -5.99 29.47
C GLN A 295 3.63 -7.51 29.47
N ARG A 296 3.48 -8.12 30.64
CA ARG A 296 3.18 -9.55 30.78
C ARG A 296 1.75 -9.86 30.34
N ILE A 297 1.56 -10.90 29.53
CA ILE A 297 0.23 -11.43 29.23
C ILE A 297 -0.34 -12.16 30.45
N GLN A 298 -1.67 -12.25 30.53
CA GLN A 298 -2.36 -12.93 31.63
C GLN A 298 -2.07 -14.45 31.64
N ALA A 299 -1.74 -14.96 32.82
CA ALA A 299 -1.36 -16.35 32.99
C ALA A 299 -2.58 -17.27 32.77
N ASN A 300 -2.40 -18.29 31.92
CA ASN A 300 -3.42 -19.25 31.50
C ASN A 300 -4.55 -18.66 30.63
N SER A 301 -4.47 -17.41 30.17
CA SER A 301 -5.38 -16.94 29.11
C SER A 301 -5.14 -17.73 27.82
N PRO A 302 -6.20 -18.11 27.07
CA PRO A 302 -6.07 -18.69 25.73
C PRO A 302 -5.73 -17.64 24.65
N PHE A 303 -5.79 -16.35 24.99
CA PHE A 303 -5.54 -15.22 24.09
C PHE A 303 -4.29 -14.43 24.48
N TRP A 304 -3.89 -13.49 23.61
CA TRP A 304 -2.89 -12.46 23.90
C TRP A 304 -3.47 -11.36 24.80
N GLU A 305 -3.87 -11.74 26.01
CA GLU A 305 -4.56 -10.90 26.98
C GLU A 305 -3.59 -10.11 27.87
N ILE A 306 -3.82 -8.80 27.99
CA ILE A 306 -3.01 -7.83 28.74
C ILE A 306 -3.89 -7.01 29.70
N THR A 307 -3.33 -6.00 30.37
CA THR A 307 -4.10 -5.15 31.30
C THR A 307 -3.74 -3.68 31.15
N LEU A 308 -4.68 -2.92 30.62
CA LEU A 308 -4.56 -1.48 30.46
C LEU A 308 -4.77 -0.78 31.81
N SER A 309 -4.15 0.40 31.96
CA SER A 309 -3.98 1.12 33.23
C SER A 309 -4.65 2.50 33.28
N GLY A 310 -5.25 2.92 32.16
CA GLY A 310 -6.01 4.16 32.06
C GLY A 310 -6.14 4.62 30.61
N PHE A 311 -6.89 5.69 30.41
CA PHE A 311 -7.14 6.29 29.10
C PHE A 311 -7.13 7.82 29.13
N GLN A 312 -7.01 8.45 27.97
CA GLN A 312 -7.18 9.89 27.78
C GLN A 312 -7.89 10.16 26.45
N VAL A 313 -8.65 11.25 26.40
CA VAL A 313 -9.32 11.73 25.18
C VAL A 313 -8.87 13.15 24.89
N GLY A 314 -8.37 13.39 23.68
CA GLY A 314 -7.83 14.66 23.22
C GLY A 314 -6.78 15.24 24.20
N LYS A 315 -7.03 16.48 24.64
CA LYS A 315 -6.19 17.23 25.58
C LYS A 315 -6.62 17.07 27.06
N ASN A 316 -7.55 16.18 27.39
CA ASN A 316 -8.00 15.99 28.78
C ASN A 316 -6.96 15.26 29.64
N SER A 317 -7.11 15.33 30.96
CA SER A 317 -6.26 14.60 31.90
C SER A 317 -6.43 13.08 31.79
N PHE A 318 -5.33 12.36 31.97
CA PHE A 318 -5.30 10.90 31.95
C PHE A 318 -6.10 10.28 33.10
N GLN A 319 -7.12 9.50 32.75
CA GLN A 319 -8.01 8.80 33.66
C GLN A 319 -7.40 7.45 34.03
N ARG A 320 -6.90 7.31 35.27
CA ARG A 320 -6.46 6.00 35.78
C ARG A 320 -7.67 5.09 35.95
N PHE A 321 -7.65 3.97 35.25
CA PHE A 321 -8.70 2.95 35.26
C PHE A 321 -8.08 1.66 34.75
N SER A 322 -8.20 0.54 35.47
CA SER A 322 -7.58 -0.72 35.06
C SER A 322 -8.62 -1.62 34.40
N TRP A 323 -8.31 -2.18 33.23
CA TRP A 323 -9.18 -3.18 32.59
C TRP A 323 -8.38 -4.21 31.78
N PRO A 324 -8.82 -5.48 31.75
CA PRO A 324 -8.22 -6.50 30.89
C PRO A 324 -8.58 -6.24 29.42
N ALA A 325 -7.68 -6.60 28.51
CA ALA A 325 -7.91 -6.46 27.07
C ALA A 325 -7.18 -7.55 26.30
N ILE A 326 -7.77 -8.12 25.25
CA ILE A 326 -7.03 -8.97 24.31
C ILE A 326 -6.52 -8.16 23.11
N VAL A 327 -5.47 -8.67 22.47
CA VAL A 327 -4.85 -8.07 21.28
C VAL A 327 -5.14 -8.96 20.08
N ASP A 328 -5.93 -8.44 19.16
CA ASP A 328 -6.73 -9.25 18.24
C ASP A 328 -6.75 -8.64 16.83
N THR A 329 -5.90 -9.18 15.96
CA THR A 329 -5.82 -8.80 14.54
C THR A 329 -6.96 -9.38 13.69
N GLY A 330 -7.82 -10.23 14.28
CA GLY A 330 -9.05 -10.72 13.65
C GLY A 330 -10.30 -9.93 14.05
N THR A 331 -10.16 -8.79 14.74
CA THR A 331 -11.28 -7.89 15.07
C THR A 331 -11.01 -6.49 14.56
N THR A 332 -11.93 -5.95 13.76
CA THR A 332 -11.86 -4.59 13.20
C THR A 332 -11.78 -3.49 14.26
N LEU A 333 -12.74 -3.48 15.20
CA LEU A 333 -13.05 -2.33 16.04
C LEU A 333 -12.22 -2.28 17.33
N LEU A 334 -12.10 -1.07 17.92
CA LEU A 334 -11.65 -0.93 19.30
C LEU A 334 -12.86 -1.07 20.22
N LEU A 335 -12.89 -2.11 21.04
CA LEU A 335 -13.97 -2.36 22.00
C LEU A 335 -13.47 -2.12 23.41
N ALA A 336 -14.16 -1.26 24.16
CA ALA A 336 -13.76 -0.87 25.50
C ALA A 336 -14.96 -0.78 26.46
N PRO A 337 -14.76 -0.84 27.79
CA PRO A 337 -15.85 -0.72 28.74
C PRO A 337 -16.70 0.55 28.52
N GLN A 338 -18.02 0.46 28.68
CA GLN A 338 -18.98 1.51 28.33
C GLN A 338 -18.62 2.89 28.92
N ARG A 339 -18.02 2.91 30.11
CA ARG A 339 -17.47 4.14 30.74
C ARG A 339 -16.52 4.91 29.81
N ILE A 340 -15.64 4.21 29.09
CA ILE A 340 -14.64 4.79 28.19
C ILE A 340 -15.34 5.33 26.93
N VAL A 341 -16.25 4.53 26.36
CA VAL A 341 -17.08 4.88 25.20
C VAL A 341 -17.88 6.15 25.47
N ASN A 342 -18.64 6.18 26.57
CA ASN A 342 -19.44 7.35 26.99
C ASN A 342 -18.55 8.59 27.20
N TYR A 343 -17.39 8.43 27.85
CA TYR A 343 -16.46 9.54 28.06
C TYR A 343 -15.88 10.08 26.74
N TYR A 344 -15.64 9.22 25.76
CA TYR A 344 -15.16 9.61 24.44
C TYR A 344 -16.25 10.37 23.64
N TYR A 345 -17.41 9.76 23.43
CA TYR A 345 -18.46 10.37 22.59
C TYR A 345 -19.17 11.57 23.22
N ALA A 346 -19.15 11.72 24.55
CA ALA A 346 -19.57 12.97 25.20
C ALA A 346 -18.75 14.22 24.78
N ARG A 347 -17.66 14.05 24.02
CA ARG A 347 -16.83 15.11 23.44
C ARG A 347 -17.04 15.30 21.94
N VAL A 348 -17.95 14.55 21.32
CA VAL A 348 -18.27 14.58 19.90
C VAL A 348 -19.71 15.09 19.75
N LYS A 349 -19.88 16.31 19.24
CA LYS A 349 -21.21 16.94 19.12
C LYS A 349 -22.10 16.11 18.17
N GLY A 350 -23.27 15.70 18.66
CA GLY A 350 -24.23 14.90 17.90
C GLY A 350 -23.92 13.40 17.87
N ALA A 351 -22.88 12.93 18.57
CA ALA A 351 -22.69 11.49 18.74
C ALA A 351 -23.73 10.89 19.69
N ALA A 352 -24.27 9.73 19.31
CA ALA A 352 -25.29 9.00 20.06
C ALA A 352 -25.15 7.50 19.84
N LEU A 353 -25.77 6.70 20.71
CA LEU A 353 -26.04 5.30 20.41
C LEU A 353 -27.21 5.29 19.42
N ASP A 354 -27.01 4.69 18.26
CA ASP A 354 -28.08 4.44 17.30
C ASP A 354 -28.88 3.21 17.75
N PRO A 355 -30.20 3.31 17.96
CA PRO A 355 -31.00 2.21 18.47
C PRO A 355 -31.29 1.13 17.41
N ASP A 356 -31.29 1.49 16.13
CA ASP A 356 -31.61 0.57 15.03
C ASP A 356 -30.37 -0.28 14.67
N TRP A 357 -29.18 0.34 14.76
CA TRP A 357 -27.90 -0.32 14.48
C TRP A 357 -27.16 -0.78 15.75
N GLY A 358 -27.65 -0.44 16.95
CA GLY A 358 -27.08 -0.86 18.25
C GLY A 358 -25.68 -0.30 18.57
N VAL A 359 -25.20 0.69 17.82
CA VAL A 359 -23.79 1.11 17.78
C VAL A 359 -23.64 2.62 17.91
N MET A 360 -22.50 3.10 18.41
CA MET A 360 -22.21 4.53 18.48
C MET A 360 -22.03 5.12 17.07
N THR A 361 -22.85 6.10 16.73
CA THR A 361 -22.80 6.88 15.50
C THR A 361 -22.57 8.36 15.82
N TYR A 362 -22.15 9.13 14.82
CA TYR A 362 -21.93 10.58 14.95
C TYR A 362 -22.00 11.27 13.58
N PRO A 363 -22.24 12.59 13.49
CA PRO A 363 -22.28 13.29 12.20
C PRO A 363 -20.91 13.25 11.53
N CYS A 364 -20.81 12.81 10.28
CA CYS A 364 -19.55 12.63 9.55
C CYS A 364 -18.70 13.92 9.43
N SER A 365 -19.33 15.10 9.55
CA SER A 365 -18.66 16.40 9.59
C SER A 365 -17.91 16.68 10.91
N SER A 366 -18.08 15.85 11.94
CA SER A 366 -17.48 16.04 13.26
C SER A 366 -16.01 15.63 13.27
N LYS A 367 -15.16 16.50 13.82
CA LYS A 367 -13.76 16.15 14.08
C LYS A 367 -13.63 15.32 15.36
N LEU A 368 -13.35 14.03 15.20
CA LEU A 368 -13.12 13.11 16.31
C LEU A 368 -11.82 13.44 17.09
N PRO A 369 -11.82 13.34 18.43
CA PRO A 369 -10.63 13.56 19.26
C PRO A 369 -9.68 12.35 19.24
N ASP A 370 -8.38 12.60 19.45
CA ASP A 370 -7.43 11.50 19.66
C ASP A 370 -7.77 10.68 20.92
N PHE A 371 -7.59 9.37 20.87
CA PHE A 371 -7.68 8.48 22.03
C PHE A 371 -6.29 8.03 22.46
N TYR A 372 -6.08 7.88 23.76
CA TYR A 372 -4.83 7.36 24.31
C TYR A 372 -5.14 6.26 25.31
N PHE A 373 -4.37 5.17 25.27
CA PHE A 373 -4.43 4.07 26.23
C PHE A 373 -3.11 3.97 27.00
N GLY A 374 -3.18 3.56 28.27
CA GLY A 374 -2.00 3.45 29.13
C GLY A 374 -1.62 2.01 29.44
N ILE A 375 -0.33 1.69 29.34
CA ILE A 375 0.24 0.43 29.82
C ILE A 375 1.35 0.75 30.82
N GLY A 376 1.02 0.77 32.12
CA GLY A 376 1.94 1.27 33.15
C GLY A 376 2.32 2.74 32.88
N PRO A 377 3.59 3.06 32.62
CA PRO A 377 4.03 4.39 32.19
C PRO A 377 3.80 4.65 30.69
N TYR A 378 3.70 3.62 29.84
CA TYR A 378 3.52 3.81 28.38
C TYR A 378 2.16 4.44 28.06
N ARG A 379 2.13 5.30 27.02
CA ARG A 379 0.92 5.95 26.51
C ARG A 379 0.86 5.76 25.00
N GLY A 380 0.09 4.76 24.57
CA GLY A 380 -0.20 4.55 23.15
C GLY A 380 -1.25 5.56 22.68
N LYS A 381 -1.14 5.99 21.42
CA LYS A 381 -2.04 6.98 20.79
C LYS A 381 -2.75 6.33 19.61
N VAL A 382 -4.07 6.46 19.58
CA VAL A 382 -4.91 6.20 18.40
C VAL A 382 -5.40 7.57 17.88
N PRO A 383 -5.00 8.00 16.67
CA PRO A 383 -5.46 9.27 16.12
C PRO A 383 -6.98 9.32 15.97
N GLY A 384 -7.60 10.49 16.19
CA GLY A 384 -9.07 10.61 16.14
C GLY A 384 -9.67 10.21 14.78
N PHE A 385 -8.94 10.41 13.67
CA PHE A 385 -9.37 10.00 12.33
C PHE A 385 -9.26 8.49 12.05
N TYR A 386 -8.67 7.71 12.97
CA TYR A 386 -8.80 6.25 12.96
C TYR A 386 -10.12 5.80 13.61
N MET A 387 -10.69 6.59 14.52
CA MET A 387 -11.99 6.31 15.15
C MET A 387 -13.19 6.59 14.24
N ASN A 388 -12.97 7.00 12.98
CA ASN A 388 -13.99 6.96 11.94
C ASN A 388 -13.89 5.60 11.24
N TYR A 389 -14.92 4.77 11.37
CA TYR A 389 -15.02 3.52 10.62
C TYR A 389 -15.53 3.77 9.20
N GLY A 390 -16.73 4.34 9.03
CA GLY A 390 -17.28 4.66 7.71
C GLY A 390 -18.67 5.35 7.78
N PRO A 391 -19.19 5.86 6.67
CA PRO A 391 -20.53 6.46 6.58
C PRO A 391 -21.65 5.40 6.69
N ILE A 392 -22.83 5.80 7.15
CA ILE A 392 -24.00 4.91 7.36
C ILE A 392 -25.24 5.37 6.59
N GLY A 393 -25.15 6.50 5.90
CA GLY A 393 -26.31 7.23 5.36
C GLY A 393 -26.68 8.45 6.23
N GLY A 394 -27.57 9.31 5.72
CA GLY A 394 -28.10 10.46 6.47
C GLY A 394 -27.07 11.52 6.94
N GLY A 395 -25.82 11.46 6.46
CA GLY A 395 -24.72 12.29 6.96
C GLY A 395 -24.11 11.79 8.29
N MET A 396 -24.47 10.60 8.73
CA MET A 396 -23.96 9.94 9.94
C MET A 396 -22.88 8.91 9.61
N CYS A 397 -21.95 8.71 10.54
CA CYS A 397 -20.79 7.83 10.43
C CYS A 397 -20.71 6.91 11.66
N TYR A 398 -20.24 5.68 11.44
CA TYR A 398 -19.95 4.71 12.49
C TYR A 398 -18.70 5.08 13.28
N GLY A 399 -18.80 4.99 14.60
CA GLY A 399 -17.68 5.10 15.52
C GLY A 399 -16.81 3.84 15.52
N GLY A 400 -15.49 4.01 15.38
CA GLY A 400 -14.50 2.92 15.48
C GLY A 400 -14.20 2.46 16.91
N LEU A 401 -14.66 3.22 17.92
CA LEU A 401 -14.68 2.84 19.33
C LEU A 401 -16.12 2.41 19.70
N GLN A 402 -16.31 1.18 20.16
CA GLN A 402 -17.60 0.66 20.62
C GLN A 402 -17.47 0.04 22.03
N THR A 403 -18.59 -0.36 22.61
CA THR A 403 -18.63 -0.95 23.96
C THR A 403 -18.18 -2.41 23.97
N SER A 404 -17.64 -2.86 25.10
CA SER A 404 -17.25 -4.25 25.37
C SER A 404 -17.95 -4.84 26.61
N ASP A 405 -19.03 -4.18 27.07
CA ASP A 405 -19.76 -4.58 28.27
C ASP A 405 -20.46 -5.93 28.04
N GLY A 406 -20.30 -6.87 28.98
CA GLY A 406 -20.78 -8.26 28.85
C GLY A 406 -19.70 -9.27 28.42
N MET A 407 -18.63 -8.81 27.76
CA MET A 407 -17.52 -9.69 27.32
C MET A 407 -16.57 -10.08 28.46
N GLY A 408 -16.34 -9.13 29.39
CA GLY A 408 -15.41 -9.28 30.53
C GLY A 408 -14.00 -8.72 30.31
N PHE A 409 -13.66 -8.34 29.08
CA PHE A 409 -12.42 -7.66 28.68
C PHE A 409 -12.70 -6.76 27.46
N ALA A 410 -11.75 -5.88 27.15
CA ALA A 410 -11.73 -5.09 25.92
C ALA A 410 -11.11 -5.87 24.74
N ILE A 411 -11.43 -5.49 23.51
CA ILE A 411 -10.65 -5.94 22.33
C ILE A 411 -9.87 -4.75 21.79
N LEU A 412 -8.55 -4.91 21.71
CA LEU A 412 -7.68 -3.99 21.00
C LEU A 412 -7.56 -4.50 19.55
N GLY A 413 -8.58 -4.19 18.75
CA GLY A 413 -8.67 -4.53 17.33
C GLY A 413 -7.97 -3.52 16.42
N ASP A 414 -8.11 -3.71 15.11
CA ASP A 414 -7.35 -3.02 14.06
C ASP A 414 -7.40 -1.50 14.14
N ILE A 415 -8.51 -0.90 14.56
CA ILE A 415 -8.62 0.55 14.85
C ILE A 415 -7.49 1.06 15.75
N LEU A 416 -7.07 0.26 16.74
CA LEU A 416 -5.93 0.54 17.62
C LEU A 416 -4.63 -0.06 17.08
N LEU A 417 -4.65 -1.31 16.61
CA LEU A 417 -3.42 -2.01 16.18
C LEU A 417 -2.76 -1.32 15.00
N LYS A 418 -3.51 -0.78 14.02
CA LYS A 418 -2.94 -0.02 12.89
C LYS A 418 -2.33 1.34 13.27
N ALA A 419 -2.41 1.72 14.54
CA ALA A 419 -1.73 2.90 15.11
C ALA A 419 -0.46 2.55 15.91
N GLN A 420 -0.16 1.27 16.11
CA GLN A 420 0.87 0.78 17.04
C GLN A 420 1.71 -0.31 16.38
N PHE A 421 3.01 -0.34 16.67
CA PHE A 421 3.82 -1.50 16.35
C PHE A 421 3.72 -2.52 17.50
N VAL A 422 3.37 -3.77 17.19
CA VAL A 422 3.06 -4.79 18.21
C VAL A 422 3.97 -6.01 18.07
N VAL A 423 4.54 -6.47 19.20
CA VAL A 423 5.41 -7.66 19.28
C VAL A 423 4.77 -8.72 20.18
N PHE A 424 4.59 -9.93 19.63
CA PHE A 424 4.07 -11.12 20.27
C PHE A 424 5.23 -12.08 20.63
N ASP A 425 5.61 -12.17 21.91
CA ASP A 425 6.68 -13.08 22.37
C ASP A 425 6.13 -14.46 22.73
N ILE A 426 6.47 -15.45 21.92
CA ILE A 426 6.03 -16.85 22.04
C ILE A 426 6.94 -17.63 23.01
N GLN A 427 8.20 -17.19 23.25
CA GLN A 427 9.22 -17.96 23.98
C GLN A 427 8.80 -18.32 25.40
N ALA A 428 8.10 -17.40 26.04
CA ALA A 428 7.93 -17.39 27.48
C ALA A 428 6.85 -18.36 28.00
N ARG A 429 6.19 -19.12 27.10
CA ARG A 429 5.50 -20.37 27.44
C ARG A 429 6.43 -21.60 27.45
N THR A 430 7.46 -21.67 26.59
CA THR A 430 8.23 -22.91 26.34
C THR A 430 9.56 -23.04 27.08
N LEU A 431 10.22 -21.93 27.45
CA LEU A 431 11.54 -21.97 28.12
C LEU A 431 11.57 -21.17 29.42
N GLY A 432 11.68 -21.87 30.54
CA GLY A 432 11.61 -21.30 31.90
C GLY A 432 12.85 -20.54 32.38
N ARG A 433 13.47 -19.66 31.57
CA ARG A 433 14.55 -18.77 32.02
C ARG A 433 14.80 -17.58 31.09
N ARG A 434 14.52 -16.37 31.58
CA ARG A 434 15.40 -15.20 31.45
C ARG A 434 15.06 -14.19 32.56
N GLU A 435 16.03 -13.89 33.41
CA GLU A 435 15.99 -12.67 34.23
C GLU A 435 16.40 -11.51 33.32
N MET A 436 15.73 -10.36 33.49
CA MET A 436 16.03 -9.15 32.75
C MET A 436 17.00 -8.33 33.61
N SER A 437 18.28 -8.31 33.22
CA SER A 437 19.27 -7.43 33.86
C SER A 437 18.92 -5.97 33.56
N ASP A 438 18.99 -5.12 34.58
CA ASP A 438 18.63 -3.71 34.48
C ASP A 438 19.35 -2.97 33.33
N GLN A 439 18.55 -2.33 32.48
CA GLN A 439 18.97 -1.20 31.65
C GLN A 439 18.22 0.01 32.21
N PRO A 440 18.91 1.06 32.69
CA PRO A 440 18.25 2.18 33.36
C PRO A 440 17.39 2.99 32.37
N PRO A 441 16.28 3.60 32.82
CA PRO A 441 15.47 4.45 31.97
C PRO A 441 16.25 5.69 31.55
N LEU A 442 16.45 5.85 30.23
CA LEU A 442 17.04 7.05 29.64
C LEU A 442 16.19 8.28 29.98
N LYS A 443 16.80 9.27 30.65
CA LYS A 443 16.13 10.53 31.02
C LYS A 443 15.70 11.30 29.77
N LEU A 444 14.41 11.62 29.69
CA LEU A 444 13.89 12.61 28.74
C LEU A 444 14.40 14.01 29.13
N SER A 445 15.00 14.73 28.18
CA SER A 445 15.44 16.11 28.38
C SER A 445 14.44 17.12 27.82
N PHE A 446 14.47 18.34 28.36
CA PHE A 446 13.49 19.41 28.13
C PHE A 446 13.40 19.89 26.67
N ALA A 447 14.42 19.60 25.85
CA ALA A 447 14.48 19.96 24.43
C ALA A 447 13.33 19.36 23.59
N ASN A 448 12.84 18.16 23.95
CA ASN A 448 11.81 17.46 23.18
C ASN A 448 10.40 18.07 23.31
N LEU A 449 10.17 19.00 24.25
CA LEU A 449 8.88 19.68 24.40
C LEU A 449 8.71 20.88 23.45
N GLN A 450 9.81 21.49 22.97
CA GLN A 450 9.74 22.66 22.08
C GLN A 450 9.53 22.30 20.60
N ALA A 451 9.62 21.03 20.22
CA ALA A 451 9.30 20.56 18.88
C ALA A 451 7.78 20.50 18.60
N LEU A 452 6.94 20.49 19.65
CA LEU A 452 5.48 20.33 19.52
C LEU A 452 4.73 21.62 19.16
N ASP A 453 5.30 22.81 19.43
CA ASP A 453 4.65 24.10 19.19
C ASP A 453 4.87 24.65 17.77
N ARG A 454 5.69 24.00 16.93
CA ARG A 454 5.99 24.44 15.55
C ARG A 454 5.08 23.84 14.47
N LEU A 455 4.01 23.14 14.85
CA LEU A 455 3.07 22.48 13.93
C LEU A 455 1.72 23.21 13.76
N HIS A 456 1.58 24.44 14.28
CA HIS A 456 0.42 25.30 14.02
C HIS A 456 0.85 26.69 13.51
N ASN A 457 1.10 26.81 12.21
CA ASN A 457 0.91 28.08 11.51
C ASN A 457 -0.22 27.94 10.48
N PRO A 458 -1.45 28.37 10.79
CA PRO A 458 -2.60 28.24 9.90
C PRO A 458 -2.67 29.44 8.94
N SER A 459 -1.92 29.41 7.85
CA SER A 459 -2.05 30.38 6.76
C SER A 459 -2.03 29.70 5.40
N LEU A 460 -3.03 30.00 4.56
CA LEU A 460 -3.26 29.47 3.21
C LEU A 460 -3.68 27.99 3.12
N LYS A 461 -4.92 27.71 3.56
CA LYS A 461 -5.78 26.77 2.81
C LYS A 461 -6.39 27.54 1.63
N MET A 462 -5.90 27.28 0.43
CA MET A 462 -6.63 27.56 -0.82
C MET A 462 -7.23 26.25 -1.33
N SER A 463 -8.29 26.34 -2.12
CA SER A 463 -8.74 25.24 -2.97
C SER A 463 -7.83 25.16 -4.20
N ASP A 464 -7.20 24.01 -4.46
CA ASP A 464 -6.38 23.82 -5.65
C ASP A 464 -7.27 23.48 -6.86
N ASN A 465 -7.24 24.31 -7.90
CA ASN A 465 -7.91 24.05 -9.17
C ASN A 465 -6.92 23.40 -10.16
N VAL A 466 -7.30 22.27 -10.76
CA VAL A 466 -6.47 21.51 -11.72
C VAL A 466 -7.09 21.54 -13.12
N LEU A 467 -6.32 21.92 -14.13
CA LEU A 467 -6.69 21.85 -15.55
C LEU A 467 -5.88 20.75 -16.25
N VAL A 468 -6.56 19.77 -16.84
CA VAL A 468 -5.93 18.78 -17.72
C VAL A 468 -6.18 19.17 -19.18
N LEU A 469 -5.11 19.28 -19.97
CA LEU A 469 -5.21 19.66 -21.38
C LEU A 469 -5.32 18.41 -22.26
N GLY A 470 -6.50 18.20 -22.87
CA GLY A 470 -6.79 17.05 -23.73
C GLY A 470 -7.29 15.80 -22.98
N ALA A 471 -8.09 15.00 -23.69
CA ALA A 471 -8.71 13.76 -23.21
C ALA A 471 -8.48 12.58 -24.18
N GLY A 472 -7.27 12.46 -24.73
CA GLY A 472 -6.82 11.23 -25.38
C GLY A 472 -6.56 10.12 -24.35
N GLU A 473 -5.95 9.01 -24.76
CA GLU A 473 -5.61 7.85 -23.89
C GLU A 473 -5.00 8.29 -22.54
N LEU A 474 -3.85 8.97 -22.56
CA LEU A 474 -3.21 9.52 -21.34
C LEU A 474 -4.09 10.55 -20.62
N GLY A 475 -4.79 11.43 -21.36
CA GLY A 475 -5.62 12.49 -20.76
C GLY A 475 -6.80 11.93 -19.98
N LEU A 476 -7.44 10.87 -20.50
CA LEU A 476 -8.52 10.17 -19.81
C LEU A 476 -7.99 9.42 -18.58
N SER A 477 -6.86 8.70 -18.69
CA SER A 477 -6.22 8.04 -17.54
C SER A 477 -5.82 9.04 -16.45
N MET A 478 -5.33 10.23 -16.83
CA MET A 478 -5.03 11.33 -15.90
C MET A 478 -6.30 11.83 -15.19
N LEU A 479 -7.39 12.06 -15.93
CA LEU A 479 -8.66 12.51 -15.37
C LEU A 479 -9.29 11.46 -14.44
N GLU A 480 -9.26 10.19 -14.83
CA GLU A 480 -9.76 9.09 -13.99
C GLU A 480 -8.95 8.95 -12.70
N ALA A 481 -7.61 9.02 -12.79
CA ALA A 481 -6.72 8.97 -11.63
C ALA A 481 -6.90 10.16 -10.69
N LEU A 482 -6.88 11.41 -11.21
CA LEU A 482 -7.11 12.62 -10.43
C LEU A 482 -8.50 12.63 -9.80
N ALA A 483 -9.53 12.18 -10.53
CA ALA A 483 -10.91 12.23 -10.06
C ALA A 483 -11.17 11.30 -8.86
N ARG A 484 -10.55 10.11 -8.86
CA ARG A 484 -10.68 9.09 -7.79
C ARG A 484 -9.68 9.27 -6.64
N HIS A 485 -8.67 10.14 -6.79
CA HIS A 485 -7.51 10.21 -5.90
C HIS A 485 -7.85 10.44 -4.40
N LEU A 486 -7.31 9.62 -3.49
CA LEU A 486 -7.55 9.70 -2.02
C LEU A 486 -7.29 11.08 -1.39
N ARG A 487 -6.45 11.90 -2.01
CA ARG A 487 -6.09 13.24 -1.52
C ARG A 487 -6.93 14.35 -2.12
N ARG A 488 -7.75 14.05 -3.14
CA ARG A 488 -8.74 14.97 -3.68
C ARG A 488 -9.72 15.31 -2.56
N SER A 489 -9.84 16.58 -2.24
CA SER A 489 -10.78 17.07 -1.22
C SER A 489 -11.61 18.22 -1.78
N ASN A 490 -11.06 19.43 -1.79
CA ASN A 490 -11.70 20.61 -2.38
C ASN A 490 -11.11 20.96 -3.76
N THR A 491 -10.60 19.97 -4.49
CA THR A 491 -9.92 20.17 -5.77
C THR A 491 -10.92 20.12 -6.92
N ARG A 492 -11.14 21.27 -7.59
CA ARG A 492 -11.87 21.31 -8.87
C ARG A 492 -10.95 20.77 -9.96
N ILE A 493 -11.43 19.80 -10.73
CA ILE A 493 -10.76 19.31 -11.92
C ILE A 493 -11.59 19.77 -13.12
N SER A 494 -10.97 20.45 -14.07
CA SER A 494 -11.53 20.67 -15.40
C SER A 494 -10.65 20.00 -16.46
N VAL A 495 -11.25 19.62 -17.58
CA VAL A 495 -10.54 19.27 -18.82
C VAL A 495 -10.70 20.38 -19.85
N LEU A 496 -9.62 20.74 -20.54
CA LEU A 496 -9.66 21.61 -21.71
C LEU A 496 -9.77 20.78 -22.99
N MET A 497 -10.81 21.05 -23.78
CA MET A 497 -11.09 20.36 -25.04
C MET A 497 -11.51 21.35 -26.14
N ARG A 498 -11.33 20.95 -27.41
CA ARG A 498 -11.90 21.70 -28.54
C ARG A 498 -13.44 21.70 -28.47
N GLN A 499 -14.05 22.86 -28.71
CA GLN A 499 -15.51 23.03 -28.77
C GLN A 499 -16.17 21.99 -29.72
N ALA A 500 -15.57 21.78 -30.91
CA ALA A 500 -16.02 20.77 -31.88
C ALA A 500 -16.01 19.30 -31.39
N THR A 501 -15.33 19.00 -30.27
CA THR A 501 -15.41 17.68 -29.60
C THR A 501 -16.55 17.63 -28.59
N LEU A 502 -16.84 18.76 -27.91
CA LEU A 502 -17.95 18.88 -26.95
C LEU A 502 -19.32 18.84 -27.64
N ASP A 503 -19.43 19.48 -28.80
CA ASP A 503 -20.67 19.55 -29.60
C ASP A 503 -20.87 18.33 -30.52
N SER A 504 -19.94 17.38 -30.53
CA SER A 504 -19.93 16.31 -31.52
C SER A 504 -21.09 15.33 -31.34
N ALA A 505 -21.82 15.10 -32.44
CA ALA A 505 -22.87 14.08 -32.47
C ALA A 505 -22.33 12.63 -32.47
N ALA A 506 -21.04 12.42 -32.76
CA ALA A 506 -20.44 11.10 -32.98
C ALA A 506 -20.47 10.21 -31.72
N PRO A 507 -20.77 8.89 -31.84
CA PRO A 507 -20.93 7.99 -30.70
C PRO A 507 -19.74 7.99 -29.73
N ASP A 508 -18.51 7.89 -30.23
CA ASP A 508 -17.32 7.76 -29.37
C ASP A 508 -17.02 9.06 -28.62
N LYS A 509 -17.24 10.22 -29.25
CA LYS A 509 -17.07 11.54 -28.61
C LYS A 509 -18.17 11.81 -27.57
N LYS A 510 -19.40 11.33 -27.80
CA LYS A 510 -20.46 11.32 -26.77
C LYS A 510 -20.11 10.40 -25.62
N LYS A 511 -19.62 9.18 -25.87
CA LYS A 511 -19.18 8.22 -24.85
C LYS A 511 -18.04 8.80 -23.99
N LEU A 512 -17.05 9.44 -24.63
CA LEU A 512 -15.95 10.12 -23.96
C LEU A 512 -16.44 11.27 -23.06
N THR A 513 -17.25 12.19 -23.60
CA THR A 513 -17.76 13.33 -22.81
C THR A 513 -18.71 12.91 -21.69
N GLN A 514 -19.53 11.87 -21.89
CA GLN A 514 -20.34 11.25 -20.83
C GLN A 514 -19.47 10.60 -19.74
N ARG A 515 -18.41 9.88 -20.13
CA ARG A 515 -17.44 9.28 -19.20
C ARG A 515 -16.78 10.36 -18.35
N ILE A 516 -16.28 11.43 -18.96
CA ILE A 516 -15.66 12.56 -18.23
C ILE A 516 -16.68 13.23 -17.28
N ARG A 517 -17.93 13.45 -17.70
CA ARG A 517 -18.99 13.98 -16.82
C ARG A 517 -19.24 13.09 -15.60
N SER A 518 -19.21 11.76 -15.76
CA SER A 518 -19.40 10.82 -14.65
C SER A 518 -18.29 10.85 -13.58
N LEU A 519 -17.13 11.47 -13.88
CA LEU A 519 -16.02 11.66 -12.94
C LEU A 519 -16.15 12.96 -12.10
N GLY A 520 -17.20 13.75 -12.32
CA GLY A 520 -17.35 15.07 -11.68
C GLY A 520 -16.27 16.06 -12.14
N VAL A 521 -15.92 16.00 -13.43
CA VAL A 521 -14.93 16.87 -14.09
C VAL A 521 -15.63 17.97 -14.87
N GLY A 522 -15.18 19.22 -14.70
CA GLY A 522 -15.63 20.38 -15.46
C GLY A 522 -15.05 20.42 -16.88
N PHE A 523 -15.62 21.25 -17.75
CA PHE A 523 -15.16 21.41 -19.13
C PHE A 523 -14.82 22.87 -19.39
N GLU A 524 -13.62 23.11 -19.89
CA GLU A 524 -13.22 24.37 -20.52
C GLU A 524 -13.07 24.15 -22.02
N ALA A 525 -13.44 25.13 -22.83
CA ALA A 525 -13.45 25.03 -24.28
C ALA A 525 -12.43 25.99 -24.90
N ALA A 526 -11.42 25.44 -25.60
CA ALA A 526 -10.48 26.20 -26.42
C ALA A 526 -9.77 25.29 -27.43
N ASP A 527 -9.22 25.87 -28.50
CA ASP A 527 -8.23 25.18 -29.33
C ASP A 527 -6.82 25.66 -28.97
N VAL A 528 -6.04 24.79 -28.31
CA VAL A 528 -4.66 25.10 -27.90
C VAL A 528 -3.75 25.49 -29.07
N VAL A 529 -4.08 25.08 -30.30
CA VAL A 529 -3.36 25.46 -31.52
C VAL A 529 -3.77 26.87 -31.99
N GLY A 530 -5.05 27.08 -32.30
CA GLY A 530 -5.54 28.34 -32.89
C GLY A 530 -5.79 29.51 -31.94
N ALA A 531 -6.12 29.28 -30.66
CA ALA A 531 -6.49 30.36 -29.73
C ALA A 531 -5.27 31.23 -29.34
N PRO A 532 -5.38 32.56 -29.27
CA PRO A 532 -4.29 33.45 -28.83
C PRO A 532 -3.81 33.15 -27.40
N VAL A 533 -2.56 33.50 -27.09
CA VAL A 533 -1.97 33.31 -25.75
C VAL A 533 -2.81 33.98 -24.65
N PRO A 534 -3.31 35.24 -24.78
CA PRO A 534 -4.14 35.85 -23.74
C PRO A 534 -5.50 35.18 -23.52
N GLU A 535 -6.08 34.55 -24.56
CA GLU A 535 -7.34 33.82 -24.44
C GLU A 535 -7.14 32.53 -23.63
N LEU A 536 -6.10 31.77 -23.96
CA LEU A 536 -5.72 30.59 -23.20
C LEU A 536 -5.26 30.97 -21.78
N ALA A 537 -4.57 32.09 -21.60
CA ALA A 537 -4.10 32.55 -20.30
C ALA A 537 -5.27 32.96 -19.39
N ALA A 538 -6.33 33.58 -19.92
CA ALA A 538 -7.56 33.88 -19.17
C ALA A 538 -8.30 32.61 -18.69
N ILE A 539 -8.18 31.50 -19.41
CA ILE A 539 -8.65 30.19 -18.95
C ILE A 539 -7.71 29.64 -17.86
N PHE A 540 -6.41 29.59 -18.14
CA PHE A 540 -5.41 28.98 -17.26
C PHE A 540 -5.28 29.71 -15.91
N ALA A 541 -5.49 31.02 -15.86
CA ALA A 541 -5.44 31.83 -14.64
C ALA A 541 -6.54 31.46 -13.60
N GLN A 542 -7.53 30.66 -13.99
CA GLN A 542 -8.54 30.10 -13.07
C GLN A 542 -8.03 28.84 -12.34
N PHE A 543 -6.83 28.34 -12.69
CA PHE A 543 -6.27 27.08 -12.23
C PHE A 543 -4.90 27.26 -11.57
N ASP A 544 -4.70 26.56 -10.45
CA ASP A 544 -3.44 26.55 -9.70
C ASP A 544 -2.43 25.59 -10.33
N THR A 545 -2.91 24.49 -10.90
CA THR A 545 -2.10 23.46 -11.57
C THR A 545 -2.61 23.19 -12.98
N VAL A 546 -1.69 23.14 -13.95
CA VAL A 546 -1.97 22.72 -15.33
C VAL A 546 -1.19 21.44 -15.65
N VAL A 547 -1.84 20.47 -16.29
CA VAL A 547 -1.26 19.19 -16.73
C VAL A 547 -1.50 19.02 -18.23
N SER A 548 -0.43 19.02 -19.04
CA SER A 548 -0.54 18.94 -20.50
C SER A 548 -0.52 17.49 -21.00
N CYS A 549 -1.66 16.98 -21.46
CA CYS A 549 -1.82 15.62 -21.99
C CYS A 549 -2.05 15.61 -23.51
N ASN A 550 -1.68 16.67 -24.24
CA ASN A 550 -2.07 16.84 -25.64
C ASN A 550 -1.28 16.03 -26.69
N GLY A 551 -0.11 15.47 -26.35
CA GLY A 551 0.68 14.64 -27.28
C GLY A 551 1.60 15.41 -28.23
N MET A 552 2.44 14.65 -28.95
CA MET A 552 3.24 15.13 -30.10
C MET A 552 2.41 15.45 -31.35
N GLY A 553 1.14 15.05 -31.39
CA GLY A 553 0.27 15.26 -32.56
C GLY A 553 -0.15 16.72 -32.79
N LEU A 554 0.44 17.65 -32.06
CA LEU A 554 0.26 19.10 -32.24
C LEU A 554 1.38 19.67 -33.11
N PRO A 555 1.14 20.78 -33.84
CA PRO A 555 2.18 21.42 -34.64
C PRO A 555 3.39 21.88 -33.81
N PRO A 556 4.60 21.93 -34.39
CA PRO A 556 5.78 22.51 -33.73
C PRO A 556 5.53 23.91 -33.18
N GLY A 557 6.17 24.21 -32.04
CA GLY A 557 6.01 25.43 -31.27
C GLY A 557 4.80 25.44 -30.33
N THR A 558 3.91 24.44 -30.38
CA THR A 558 2.72 24.43 -29.50
C THR A 558 3.09 24.17 -28.04
N GLN A 559 4.17 23.44 -27.72
CA GLN A 559 4.57 23.23 -26.33
C GLN A 559 5.27 24.46 -25.74
N LEU A 560 6.03 25.20 -26.56
CA LEU A 560 6.55 26.52 -26.21
C LEU A 560 5.44 27.53 -25.95
N LYS A 561 4.42 27.58 -26.82
CA LYS A 561 3.22 28.40 -26.62
C LYS A 561 2.49 28.04 -25.32
N LEU A 562 2.36 26.75 -24.98
CA LEU A 562 1.73 26.34 -23.71
C LEU A 562 2.55 26.78 -22.49
N LEU A 563 3.89 26.81 -22.58
CA LEU A 563 4.73 27.41 -21.54
C LEU A 563 4.50 28.93 -21.42
N GLU A 564 4.42 29.65 -22.54
CA GLU A 564 4.11 31.08 -22.57
C GLU A 564 2.76 31.39 -21.89
N VAL A 565 1.71 30.63 -22.23
CA VAL A 565 0.38 30.72 -21.62
C VAL A 565 0.44 30.49 -20.09
N VAL A 566 1.17 29.47 -19.64
CA VAL A 566 1.34 29.14 -18.20
C VAL A 566 2.01 30.29 -17.45
N LEU A 567 3.00 30.94 -18.06
CA LEU A 567 3.72 32.08 -17.49
C LEU A 567 2.86 33.35 -17.48
N GLU A 568 2.14 33.66 -18.56
CA GLU A 568 1.23 34.82 -18.64
C GLU A 568 0.07 34.69 -17.63
N ALA A 569 -0.52 33.50 -17.54
CA ALA A 569 -1.57 33.16 -16.58
C ALA A 569 -1.09 33.12 -15.11
N LYS A 570 0.23 33.10 -14.87
CA LYS A 570 0.85 32.97 -13.54
C LYS A 570 0.36 31.73 -12.79
N VAL A 571 0.22 30.62 -13.52
CA VAL A 571 -0.11 29.31 -12.96
C VAL A 571 0.96 28.93 -11.93
N LYS A 572 0.56 28.39 -10.79
CA LYS A 572 1.50 28.09 -9.69
C LYS A 572 2.34 26.85 -9.98
N ARG A 573 1.75 25.85 -10.65
CA ARG A 573 2.34 24.53 -10.87
C ARG A 573 2.04 23.98 -12.27
N PHE A 574 3.03 23.42 -12.96
CA PHE A 574 2.88 22.96 -14.34
C PHE A 574 3.56 21.63 -14.63
N PHE A 575 2.83 20.75 -15.28
CA PHE A 575 3.32 19.48 -15.84
C PHE A 575 3.26 19.61 -17.37
N PRO A 576 4.40 19.84 -18.05
CA PRO A 576 4.44 19.90 -19.52
C PRO A 576 4.15 18.53 -20.12
N TRP A 577 3.83 18.49 -21.41
CA TRP A 577 3.65 17.22 -22.12
C TRP A 577 5.04 16.60 -22.37
N GLN A 578 5.55 15.82 -21.41
CA GLN A 578 6.85 15.13 -21.50
C GLN A 578 6.80 13.71 -20.91
N PHE A 579 5.64 13.06 -21.07
CA PHE A 579 5.34 11.70 -20.64
C PHE A 579 5.98 10.66 -21.56
N GLY A 580 7.31 10.55 -21.48
CA GLY A 580 8.08 9.65 -22.32
C GLY A 580 9.50 9.47 -21.82
N MET A 581 10.47 9.81 -22.68
CA MET A 581 11.90 9.62 -22.44
C MET A 581 12.50 10.76 -21.61
N ASP A 582 13.76 10.60 -21.21
CA ASP A 582 14.51 11.67 -20.55
C ASP A 582 15.32 12.48 -21.58
N TYR A 583 14.73 13.59 -22.04
CA TYR A 583 15.34 14.45 -23.06
C TYR A 583 16.69 15.04 -22.64
N ASP A 584 16.93 15.33 -21.35
CA ASP A 584 18.25 15.81 -20.90
C ASP A 584 19.35 14.76 -21.11
N LEU A 585 19.01 13.47 -21.03
CA LEU A 585 19.94 12.39 -21.31
C LEU A 585 20.09 12.14 -22.83
N ILE A 586 19.03 12.36 -23.62
CA ILE A 586 19.07 12.26 -25.10
C ILE A 586 19.84 13.43 -25.74
N GLY A 587 19.77 14.63 -25.17
CA GLY A 587 20.45 15.83 -25.69
C GLY A 587 19.90 16.35 -27.02
N GLU A 588 20.47 17.47 -27.46
CA GLU A 588 20.08 18.16 -28.70
C GLU A 588 20.56 17.41 -29.96
N GLY A 589 19.88 17.64 -31.10
CA GLY A 589 20.26 17.02 -32.39
C GLY A 589 19.90 15.53 -32.48
N SER A 590 18.91 15.08 -31.70
CA SER A 590 18.35 13.74 -31.82
C SER A 590 17.64 13.54 -33.16
N SER A 591 17.43 12.29 -33.56
CA SER A 591 16.69 11.93 -34.77
C SER A 591 15.22 12.41 -34.79
N GLN A 592 14.67 12.89 -33.67
CA GLN A 592 13.29 13.35 -33.55
C GLN A 592 13.18 14.88 -33.39
N ASP A 593 12.63 15.53 -34.41
CA ASP A 593 12.59 16.99 -34.58
C ASP A 593 11.90 17.74 -33.42
N LEU A 594 10.97 17.07 -32.72
CA LEU A 594 10.24 17.65 -31.58
C LEU A 594 10.98 17.59 -30.24
N PHE A 595 12.11 16.86 -30.13
CA PHE A 595 12.83 16.74 -28.85
C PHE A 595 13.66 17.98 -28.52
N ASP A 596 14.16 18.69 -29.52
CA ASP A 596 14.82 19.98 -29.31
C ASP A 596 13.81 21.00 -28.76
N GLU A 597 12.55 21.04 -29.24
CA GLU A 597 11.46 21.82 -28.62
C GLU A 597 11.21 21.40 -27.17
N GLN A 598 11.29 20.10 -26.84
CA GLN A 598 11.16 19.65 -25.44
C GLN A 598 12.31 20.11 -24.55
N LEU A 599 13.53 20.20 -25.10
CA LEU A 599 14.69 20.77 -24.41
C LEU A 599 14.56 22.28 -24.24
N GLU A 600 14.01 23.00 -25.22
CA GLU A 600 13.69 24.42 -25.10
C GLU A 600 12.64 24.68 -24.00
N VAL A 601 11.59 23.84 -23.93
CA VAL A 601 10.64 23.85 -22.80
C VAL A 601 11.37 23.59 -21.48
N ARG A 602 12.26 22.59 -21.39
CA ARG A 602 13.08 22.36 -20.17
C ARG A 602 13.94 23.56 -19.79
N ARG A 603 14.58 24.22 -20.76
CA ARG A 603 15.34 25.48 -20.55
C ARG A 603 14.42 26.58 -20.01
N GLY A 604 13.26 26.79 -20.62
CA GLY A 604 12.28 27.78 -20.20
C GLY A 604 11.71 27.54 -18.80
N LEU A 605 11.43 26.29 -18.43
CA LEU A 605 10.99 25.92 -17.08
C LEU A 605 12.07 26.23 -16.02
N ARG A 606 13.33 25.86 -16.30
CA ARG A 606 14.49 26.15 -15.43
C ARG A 606 14.75 27.65 -15.26
N ALA A 607 14.47 28.45 -16.28
CA ALA A 607 14.60 29.91 -16.23
C ALA A 607 13.55 30.59 -15.33
N HIS A 608 12.46 29.90 -14.97
CA HIS A 608 11.35 30.45 -14.19
C HIS A 608 11.17 29.72 -12.84
N PRO A 609 12.09 29.88 -11.87
CA PRO A 609 12.08 29.16 -10.58
C PRO A 609 10.88 29.50 -9.66
N GLN A 610 10.05 30.48 -10.04
CA GLN A 610 8.79 30.80 -9.35
C GLN A 610 7.65 29.85 -9.76
N LEU A 611 7.78 29.13 -10.88
CA LEU A 611 6.84 28.12 -11.35
C LEU A 611 7.24 26.75 -10.79
N ASP A 612 6.33 26.10 -10.04
CA ASP A 612 6.53 24.74 -9.53
C ASP A 612 6.31 23.72 -10.67
N TRP A 613 7.33 23.51 -11.48
CA TRP A 613 7.26 22.59 -12.61
C TRP A 613 7.70 21.17 -12.27
N VAL A 614 7.06 20.17 -12.87
CA VAL A 614 7.45 18.75 -12.73
C VAL A 614 7.31 18.04 -14.06
N ILE A 615 8.37 17.37 -14.49
CA ILE A 615 8.36 16.51 -15.68
C ILE A 615 8.26 15.06 -15.23
N MET A 616 7.30 14.31 -15.77
CA MET A 616 7.13 12.88 -15.49
C MET A 616 7.64 12.06 -16.68
N SER A 617 8.87 11.55 -16.63
CA SER A 617 9.39 10.59 -17.60
C SER A 617 8.84 9.18 -17.30
N THR A 618 8.32 8.50 -18.31
CA THR A 618 7.48 7.29 -18.17
C THR A 618 8.00 6.06 -18.91
N GLY A 619 9.00 6.25 -19.77
CA GLY A 619 9.42 5.25 -20.74
C GLY A 619 8.42 5.14 -21.89
N LEU A 620 8.47 4.03 -22.62
CA LEU A 620 7.52 3.73 -23.68
C LEU A 620 6.16 3.34 -23.07
N PHE A 621 5.05 3.78 -23.68
CA PHE A 621 3.73 3.31 -23.30
C PHE A 621 3.65 1.81 -23.62
N MET A 622 3.19 0.99 -22.68
CA MET A 622 3.29 -0.47 -22.83
C MET A 622 2.53 -1.02 -24.05
N SER A 623 1.44 -0.34 -24.46
CA SER A 623 0.71 -0.59 -25.70
C SER A 623 1.54 -0.43 -26.98
N PHE A 624 2.55 0.44 -26.99
CA PHE A 624 3.38 0.71 -28.17
C PHE A 624 4.28 -0.48 -28.55
N LEU A 625 4.61 -1.39 -27.62
CA LEU A 625 5.35 -2.62 -27.94
C LEU A 625 4.67 -3.44 -29.05
N PHE A 626 3.33 -3.43 -29.04
CA PHE A 626 2.47 -4.26 -29.89
C PHE A 626 1.89 -3.48 -31.09
N LEU A 627 2.27 -2.20 -31.27
CA LEU A 627 1.93 -1.45 -32.48
C LEU A 627 2.74 -1.98 -33.66
N ALA A 628 2.06 -2.40 -34.72
CA ALA A 628 2.68 -2.88 -35.96
C ALA A 628 3.69 -1.86 -36.53
N ASP A 629 3.35 -0.57 -36.48
CA ASP A 629 4.20 0.53 -36.95
C ASP A 629 5.43 0.77 -36.06
N PHE A 630 5.39 0.39 -34.78
CA PHE A 630 6.60 0.40 -33.93
C PHE A 630 7.45 -0.85 -34.14
N GLY A 631 6.81 -2.01 -34.31
CA GLY A 631 7.42 -3.22 -34.88
C GLY A 631 8.28 -4.07 -33.95
N VAL A 632 8.38 -3.72 -32.66
CA VAL A 632 9.15 -4.47 -31.65
C VAL A 632 8.52 -5.84 -31.36
N VAL A 633 7.20 -5.93 -31.21
CA VAL A 633 6.48 -7.20 -31.11
C VAL A 633 5.47 -7.31 -32.26
N ASP A 634 5.73 -8.23 -33.19
CA ASP A 634 4.87 -8.58 -34.31
C ASP A 634 4.20 -9.92 -33.98
N LEU A 635 3.03 -9.87 -33.32
CA LEU A 635 2.28 -11.06 -32.90
C LEU A 635 1.84 -11.91 -34.09
N ALA A 636 1.45 -11.28 -35.21
CA ALA A 636 0.99 -11.96 -36.41
C ALA A 636 2.11 -12.80 -37.06
N ARG A 637 3.34 -12.27 -37.10
CA ARG A 637 4.53 -13.02 -37.57
C ARG A 637 5.25 -13.78 -36.45
N ARG A 638 4.75 -13.76 -35.21
CA ARG A 638 5.43 -14.28 -34.00
C ARG A 638 6.90 -13.86 -33.96
N THR A 639 7.18 -12.57 -34.15
CA THR A 639 8.53 -12.02 -34.23
C THR A 639 8.74 -10.95 -33.16
N VAL A 640 9.87 -11.01 -32.46
CA VAL A 640 10.31 -10.04 -31.46
C VAL A 640 11.64 -9.43 -31.89
N ARG A 641 11.76 -8.09 -31.80
CA ARG A 641 12.90 -7.34 -32.32
C ARG A 641 13.63 -6.56 -31.25
N ALA A 642 14.93 -6.79 -31.12
CA ALA A 642 15.79 -6.00 -30.27
C ALA A 642 16.24 -4.72 -30.98
N LEU A 643 16.17 -3.57 -30.30
CA LEU A 643 16.66 -2.29 -30.81
C LEU A 643 18.09 -2.05 -30.28
N GLY A 644 19.07 -2.00 -31.19
CA GLY A 644 20.49 -1.80 -30.89
C GLY A 644 21.20 -3.04 -30.35
N SER A 645 20.66 -3.69 -29.30
CA SER A 645 21.22 -4.89 -28.68
C SER A 645 20.16 -5.68 -27.90
N TRP A 646 20.34 -7.00 -27.75
CA TRP A 646 19.50 -7.83 -26.88
C TRP A 646 19.61 -7.45 -25.39
N GLU A 647 20.73 -6.88 -24.99
CA GLU A 647 20.98 -6.37 -23.63
C GLU A 647 20.44 -4.95 -23.39
N ASN A 648 20.03 -4.23 -24.45
CA ASN A 648 19.44 -2.91 -24.28
C ASN A 648 18.14 -3.04 -23.47
N ARG A 649 18.03 -2.20 -22.43
CA ARG A 649 16.86 -2.13 -21.56
C ARG A 649 15.87 -1.11 -22.08
N ILE A 650 14.59 -1.36 -21.84
CA ILE A 650 13.49 -0.42 -22.11
C ILE A 650 12.62 -0.28 -20.86
N THR A 651 12.33 0.96 -20.44
CA THR A 651 11.30 1.21 -19.43
C THR A 651 9.92 1.26 -20.10
N LEU A 652 8.96 0.58 -19.48
CA LEU A 652 7.60 0.38 -20.00
C LEU A 652 6.58 0.73 -18.92
N THR A 653 5.57 1.53 -19.24
CA THR A 653 4.50 1.90 -18.29
C THR A 653 3.15 1.95 -19.00
N THR A 654 2.07 1.51 -18.35
CA THR A 654 0.71 1.62 -18.92
C THR A 654 0.21 3.08 -18.82
N PRO A 655 -0.62 3.57 -19.75
CA PRO A 655 -1.24 4.90 -19.66
C PRO A 655 -2.01 5.12 -18.34
N GLU A 656 -2.65 4.07 -17.83
CA GLU A 656 -3.35 4.00 -16.53
C GLU A 656 -2.38 4.28 -15.37
N ASP A 657 -1.22 3.62 -15.35
CA ASP A 657 -0.20 3.82 -14.33
C ASP A 657 0.46 5.19 -14.42
N ILE A 658 0.67 5.72 -15.64
CA ILE A 658 1.14 7.10 -15.83
C ILE A 658 0.15 8.09 -15.23
N GLY A 659 -1.16 7.90 -15.48
CA GLY A 659 -2.22 8.69 -14.87
C GLY A 659 -2.20 8.61 -13.34
N ARG A 660 -2.17 7.39 -12.78
CA ARG A 660 -2.17 7.13 -11.33
C ARG A 660 -0.98 7.76 -10.61
N VAL A 661 0.23 7.57 -11.15
CA VAL A 661 1.47 8.09 -10.53
C VAL A 661 1.53 9.61 -10.66
N THR A 662 1.16 10.18 -11.81
CA THR A 662 1.16 11.64 -11.98
C THR A 662 0.09 12.31 -11.12
N ALA A 663 -1.08 11.70 -10.96
CA ALA A 663 -2.15 12.22 -10.10
C ALA A 663 -1.71 12.34 -8.63
N ASP A 664 -0.95 11.37 -8.08
CA ASP A 664 -0.38 11.55 -6.74
C ASP A 664 0.75 12.59 -6.72
N VAL A 665 1.54 12.79 -7.78
CA VAL A 665 2.52 13.90 -7.79
C VAL A 665 1.84 15.27 -7.88
N VAL A 666 0.71 15.39 -8.59
CA VAL A 666 -0.13 16.60 -8.62
C VAL A 666 -0.69 16.89 -7.23
N LEU A 667 -1.30 15.90 -6.57
CA LEU A 667 -2.04 16.05 -5.31
C LEU A 667 -1.18 15.81 -4.05
N ASP A 668 0.06 15.39 -4.20
CA ASP A 668 1.12 15.33 -3.18
C ASP A 668 2.44 15.90 -3.72
N PRO A 669 2.62 17.24 -3.66
CA PRO A 669 3.85 17.91 -4.08
C PRO A 669 5.08 17.58 -3.22
N ARG A 670 4.94 16.80 -2.13
CA ARG A 670 6.05 16.53 -1.21
C ARG A 670 7.23 15.91 -1.94
N ASP A 671 8.38 16.53 -1.74
CA ASP A 671 9.70 16.12 -2.23
C ASP A 671 9.84 16.04 -3.78
N ILE A 672 8.88 16.59 -4.54
CA ILE A 672 8.93 16.66 -6.02
C ILE A 672 8.45 18.04 -6.50
N ARG A 673 9.41 18.95 -6.74
CA ARG A 673 9.22 20.32 -7.26
C ARG A 673 10.43 20.76 -8.07
N GLY A 674 10.22 21.41 -9.22
CA GLY A 674 11.30 21.93 -10.07
C GLY A 674 12.26 20.87 -10.60
N GLN A 675 11.77 19.67 -10.91
CA GLN A 675 12.62 18.52 -11.27
C GLN A 675 11.98 17.56 -12.28
N VAL A 676 12.82 16.72 -12.88
CA VAL A 676 12.41 15.51 -13.60
C VAL A 676 12.17 14.39 -12.58
N ALA A 677 11.10 13.64 -12.78
CA ALA A 677 10.68 12.52 -11.95
C ALA A 677 10.31 11.33 -12.85
N TYR A 678 10.57 10.11 -12.40
CA TYR A 678 10.50 8.91 -13.23
C TYR A 678 9.37 7.97 -12.78
N THR A 679 8.72 7.26 -13.71
CA THR A 679 7.82 6.12 -13.43
C THR A 679 8.21 4.92 -14.30
N ALA A 680 7.95 3.70 -13.81
CA ALA A 680 8.20 2.45 -14.55
C ALA A 680 7.23 1.36 -14.07
N GLY A 681 6.37 0.88 -14.97
CA GLY A 681 5.69 -0.41 -14.82
C GLY A 681 6.69 -1.56 -14.78
N ASP A 682 7.56 -1.60 -15.79
CA ASP A 682 8.72 -2.48 -15.83
C ASP A 682 9.97 -1.87 -16.47
N THR A 683 11.12 -2.51 -16.31
CA THR A 683 12.36 -2.15 -17.04
C THR A 683 13.25 -3.36 -17.32
N ILE A 684 13.01 -3.98 -18.47
CA ILE A 684 13.56 -5.27 -18.91
C ILE A 684 14.45 -5.11 -20.15
N SER A 685 15.30 -6.09 -20.43
CA SER A 685 16.04 -6.19 -21.69
C SER A 685 15.16 -6.79 -22.81
N TYR A 686 15.52 -6.55 -24.08
CA TYR A 686 14.83 -7.20 -25.20
C TYR A 686 14.92 -8.74 -25.16
N ALA A 687 15.99 -9.30 -24.58
CA ALA A 687 16.09 -10.75 -24.35
C ALA A 687 15.01 -11.23 -23.36
N ALA A 688 14.87 -10.56 -22.21
CA ALA A 688 13.85 -10.90 -21.22
C ALA A 688 12.42 -10.69 -21.74
N LEU A 689 12.19 -9.72 -22.64
CA LEU A 689 10.91 -9.55 -23.33
C LEU A 689 10.58 -10.75 -24.24
N ALA A 690 11.56 -11.25 -25.00
CA ALA A 690 11.38 -12.44 -25.84
C ALA A 690 11.02 -13.67 -25.00
N ASP A 691 11.72 -13.90 -23.89
CA ASP A 691 11.49 -15.05 -23.01
C ASP A 691 10.13 -14.98 -22.29
N LEU A 692 9.65 -13.76 -21.96
CA LEU A 692 8.29 -13.53 -21.44
C LEU A 692 7.21 -13.84 -22.49
N LEU A 693 7.42 -13.48 -23.76
CA LEU A 693 6.49 -13.81 -24.85
C LEU A 693 6.44 -15.32 -25.08
N ASP A 694 7.60 -15.98 -25.15
CA ASP A 694 7.70 -17.44 -25.31
C ASP A 694 6.97 -18.17 -24.15
N GLY A 695 7.20 -17.72 -22.91
CA GLY A 695 6.57 -18.27 -21.71
C GLY A 695 5.07 -18.00 -21.61
N HIS A 696 4.59 -16.84 -22.06
CA HIS A 696 3.15 -16.51 -22.04
C HIS A 696 2.39 -17.29 -23.11
N PHE A 697 2.86 -17.27 -24.36
CA PHE A 697 2.18 -17.89 -25.50
C PHE A 697 2.49 -19.38 -25.70
N GLN A 698 3.41 -19.96 -24.91
CA GLN A 698 3.83 -21.36 -24.98
C GLN A 698 4.36 -21.76 -26.38
N THR A 699 5.01 -20.82 -27.08
CA THR A 699 5.56 -21.02 -28.43
C THR A 699 6.75 -20.08 -28.65
N GLU A 700 7.76 -20.52 -29.40
CA GLU A 700 8.97 -19.73 -29.64
C GLU A 700 8.73 -18.59 -30.66
N PHE A 701 9.07 -17.36 -30.28
CA PHE A 701 9.08 -16.20 -31.14
C PHE A 701 10.41 -16.10 -31.92
N ARG A 702 10.30 -15.77 -33.20
CA ARG A 702 11.45 -15.44 -34.05
C ARG A 702 12.12 -14.18 -33.52
N ARG A 703 13.42 -14.27 -33.22
CA ARG A 703 14.24 -13.20 -32.70
C ARG A 703 14.97 -12.48 -33.86
N GLU A 704 14.77 -11.17 -34.02
CA GLU A 704 15.47 -10.32 -35.00
C GLU A 704 16.21 -9.16 -34.28
N LEU A 705 17.35 -8.71 -34.82
CA LEU A 705 18.09 -7.55 -34.31
C LEU A 705 17.99 -6.40 -35.31
N TRP A 706 17.56 -5.23 -34.85
CA TRP A 706 17.68 -3.96 -35.57
C TRP A 706 18.82 -3.17 -34.94
N ASP A 707 20.02 -3.37 -35.49
CA ASP A 707 21.23 -2.66 -35.07
C ASP A 707 21.32 -1.24 -35.67
N ALA A 708 22.42 -0.55 -35.39
CA ALA A 708 22.65 0.81 -35.85
C ALA A 708 22.80 0.95 -37.38
N GLU A 709 23.13 -0.12 -38.13
CA GLU A 709 23.20 -0.08 -39.59
C GLU A 709 21.81 -0.23 -40.20
N GLU A 710 21.03 -1.20 -39.72
CA GLU A 710 19.64 -1.40 -40.15
C GLU A 710 18.75 -0.18 -39.83
N LEU A 711 18.94 0.44 -38.68
CA LEU A 711 18.19 1.66 -38.32
C LEU A 711 18.60 2.88 -39.16
N ARG A 712 19.90 3.00 -39.52
CA ARG A 712 20.37 4.01 -40.50
C ARG A 712 19.77 3.77 -41.88
N ARG A 713 19.63 2.51 -42.31
CA ARG A 713 18.97 2.14 -43.57
C ARG A 713 17.48 2.53 -43.56
N GLN A 714 16.75 2.16 -42.51
CA GLN A 714 15.34 2.55 -42.34
C GLN A 714 15.17 4.07 -42.35
N MET A 715 16.05 4.82 -41.68
CA MET A 715 16.02 6.30 -41.66
C MET A 715 16.24 6.91 -43.06
N ALA A 716 17.10 6.30 -43.88
CA ALA A 716 17.36 6.77 -45.24
C ALA A 716 16.22 6.45 -46.22
N GLU A 717 15.47 5.36 -45.99
CA GLU A 717 14.36 4.93 -46.83
C GLU A 717 13.03 5.62 -46.48
N ASP A 718 12.70 5.73 -45.20
CA ASP A 718 11.48 6.37 -44.71
C ASP A 718 11.72 6.99 -43.32
N PRO A 719 12.13 8.27 -43.23
CA PRO A 719 12.42 8.98 -41.97
C PRO A 719 11.15 9.38 -41.20
N ASN A 720 10.16 8.49 -41.12
CA ASN A 720 8.92 8.69 -40.40
C ASN A 720 9.11 8.71 -38.87
N THR A 721 8.10 9.19 -38.15
CA THR A 721 8.12 9.32 -36.68
C THR A 721 8.47 8.03 -35.94
N MET A 722 8.03 6.87 -36.42
CA MET A 722 8.30 5.58 -35.77
C MET A 722 9.73 5.10 -35.98
N VAL A 723 10.32 5.34 -37.15
CA VAL A 723 11.75 5.06 -37.40
C VAL A 723 12.64 5.95 -36.52
N LYS A 724 12.30 7.24 -36.40
CA LYS A 724 12.95 8.18 -35.46
C LYS A 724 12.83 7.73 -33.99
N TYR A 725 11.71 7.14 -33.61
CA TYR A 725 11.53 6.50 -32.31
C TYR A 725 12.42 5.27 -32.13
N ARG A 726 12.44 4.33 -33.09
CA ARG A 726 13.27 3.11 -33.02
C ARG A 726 14.76 3.43 -32.84
N ASP A 727 15.27 4.40 -33.61
CA ASP A 727 16.65 4.88 -33.47
C ASP A 727 16.94 5.41 -32.05
N THR A 728 16.05 6.25 -31.51
CA THR A 728 16.19 6.77 -30.13
C THR A 728 16.26 5.65 -29.09
N PHE A 729 15.38 4.65 -29.18
CA PHE A 729 15.38 3.52 -28.25
C PHE A 729 16.61 2.60 -28.43
N ALA A 730 17.13 2.46 -29.65
CA ALA A 730 18.35 1.69 -29.93
C ALA A 730 19.61 2.31 -29.33
N GLN A 731 19.66 3.63 -29.15
CA GLN A 731 20.77 4.32 -28.47
C GLN A 731 20.84 4.00 -26.97
N GLY A 732 19.79 3.43 -26.36
CA GLY A 732 19.77 2.99 -24.95
C GLY A 732 19.86 4.12 -23.91
N ARG A 733 19.90 5.39 -24.33
CA ARG A 733 20.19 6.56 -23.51
C ARG A 733 18.91 7.38 -23.25
N GLY A 734 18.55 7.56 -21.97
CA GLY A 734 17.32 8.26 -21.59
C GLY A 734 16.01 7.47 -21.79
N VAL A 735 16.10 6.18 -22.16
CA VAL A 735 14.94 5.32 -22.48
C VAL A 735 14.69 4.20 -21.46
N ALA A 736 15.60 4.03 -20.48
CA ALA A 736 15.48 3.08 -19.40
C ALA A 736 16.11 3.59 -18.11
N TRP A 737 15.54 3.22 -16.96
CA TRP A 737 16.05 3.53 -15.63
C TRP A 737 15.68 2.46 -14.61
N ASP A 738 16.42 2.41 -13.49
CA ASP A 738 16.17 1.42 -12.45
C ASP A 738 14.83 1.68 -11.75
N LYS A 739 14.01 0.63 -11.61
CA LYS A 739 12.69 0.72 -10.97
C LYS A 739 12.82 1.31 -9.56
N GLU A 740 13.90 1.02 -8.84
CA GLU A 740 14.20 1.53 -7.50
C GLU A 740 14.29 3.06 -7.41
N LYS A 741 14.49 3.76 -8.54
CA LYS A 741 14.60 5.22 -8.65
C LYS A 741 13.31 5.92 -9.07
N THR A 742 12.22 5.18 -9.31
CA THR A 742 10.98 5.75 -9.81
C THR A 742 10.00 6.12 -8.71
N VAL A 743 9.23 7.19 -8.93
CA VAL A 743 8.15 7.66 -8.04
C VAL A 743 7.19 6.54 -7.68
N ASN A 744 6.88 5.60 -8.58
CA ASN A 744 5.99 4.49 -8.26
C ASN A 744 6.63 3.42 -7.36
N PHE A 745 7.92 3.11 -7.47
CA PHE A 745 8.59 2.18 -6.53
C PHE A 745 8.98 2.88 -5.23
N GLN A 746 9.71 3.98 -5.39
CA GLN A 746 10.14 4.88 -4.33
C GLN A 746 8.94 5.37 -3.55
N ARG A 747 7.78 5.45 -4.19
CA ARG A 747 6.57 5.75 -3.47
C ARG A 747 5.48 4.62 -3.57
N GLY A 748 5.88 3.37 -3.76
CA GLY A 748 5.05 2.17 -3.47
C GLY A 748 3.63 2.10 -4.08
N ILE A 749 3.41 2.73 -5.24
CA ILE A 749 2.20 2.55 -6.07
C ILE A 749 2.37 1.24 -6.84
N ALA A 750 1.41 0.32 -6.72
CA ALA A 750 1.40 -0.87 -7.55
C ALA A 750 1.19 -0.46 -9.02
N VAL A 751 1.97 -1.03 -9.93
CA VAL A 751 1.94 -0.75 -11.37
C VAL A 751 2.03 -2.07 -12.12
N THR A 752 1.54 -2.08 -13.34
CA THR A 752 1.51 -3.26 -14.20
C THR A 752 2.91 -3.51 -14.76
N ASP A 753 3.45 -4.71 -14.53
CA ASP A 753 4.65 -5.18 -15.22
C ASP A 753 4.31 -5.88 -16.55
N VAL A 754 5.32 -6.21 -17.35
CA VAL A 754 5.09 -6.80 -18.68
C VAL A 754 4.41 -8.17 -18.60
N LYS A 755 4.66 -8.94 -17.55
CA LYS A 755 4.05 -10.27 -17.37
C LYS A 755 2.56 -10.13 -17.06
N THR A 756 2.19 -9.26 -16.12
CA THR A 756 0.79 -9.00 -15.79
C THR A 756 0.04 -8.32 -16.95
N TYR A 757 0.71 -7.49 -17.75
CA TYR A 757 0.11 -6.94 -18.97
C TYR A 757 -0.24 -8.03 -19.98
N LEU A 758 0.69 -8.94 -20.25
CA LEU A 758 0.45 -10.10 -21.13
C LEU A 758 -0.69 -10.99 -20.59
N GLU A 759 -0.73 -11.27 -19.28
CA GLU A 759 -1.83 -12.02 -18.64
C GLU A 759 -3.22 -11.37 -18.85
N GLY A 760 -3.29 -10.06 -19.05
CA GLY A 760 -4.51 -9.33 -19.39
C GLY A 760 -4.86 -9.28 -20.90
N MET A 761 -3.95 -9.70 -21.79
CA MET A 761 -4.18 -9.64 -23.24
C MET A 761 -5.08 -10.78 -23.71
N GLN A 762 -6.30 -10.45 -24.16
CA GLN A 762 -7.22 -11.39 -24.79
C GLN A 762 -6.87 -11.63 -26.28
N VAL A 763 -5.65 -12.09 -26.56
CA VAL A 763 -5.15 -12.33 -27.93
C VAL A 763 -4.80 -13.81 -28.11
N LYS A 764 -5.42 -14.46 -29.10
CA LYS A 764 -4.96 -15.77 -29.59
C LYS A 764 -4.01 -15.57 -30.77
N LEU A 765 -2.94 -16.36 -30.84
CA LEU A 765 -2.03 -16.32 -31.98
C LEU A 765 -2.71 -16.92 -33.22
N GLY A 766 -2.89 -16.11 -34.26
CA GLY A 766 -3.45 -16.52 -35.56
C GLY A 766 -4.92 -16.16 -35.80
N GLU A 767 -5.55 -15.38 -34.91
CA GLU A 767 -6.84 -14.69 -35.13
C GLU A 767 -6.62 -13.22 -35.55
#